data_AF-A0A0C2WUY2-F1
#
_entry.id   AF-A0A0C2WUY2-F1
#
_cell.length_a   1.000
_cell.length_b   1.000
_cell.length_c   1.000
_cell.angle_alpha   90.00
_cell.angle_beta   90.00
_cell.angle_gamma   90.00
#
_symmetry.space_group_name_H-M   'P 1'
#
loop_
_entity.id
_entity.type
_entity.pdbx_description
1 polymer ?
#
loop_
_entity_poly.entity_id
_entity_poly.type
_entity_poly.pdbx_seq_one_letter_code
_entity_poly.pdbx_strand_id
1 'polypeptide(L)'
;MKVVSVAFAATLFSLQTVQAAVPLWGQCGGVVYTGDVTCTSGAICQKWNDWFSQCIPGPTSTSSIRSSTSTLKSTSTSKTSSTTSVSRTTVTSSSTVSRTTVTSTSTVSRTSTTVSSSASATPTLAPLHDLAKAAGKQYFGVAVDTNELANATYKVLLDNTHLFGQITPGNKMKWDATEPSQGTFTFSAADALVTWAQGNGYQIRGHTLVWHSQLPSWVTSGAFSNATLVSILGNHVTNLVTHFKGSVKTWDVVNEIFNEDGTFRTSVFYTTIGETYVDIAFRAAAAADPDVGLAANDYNLDYGGAKMQAYVTLVNTLKSRGVKITQIGSQSHLIVGSTPSQSSLANVFATLAATGVEVAVTELDIRMTLPVTDALLAQQKKDYYNVVAACVQTSGCIGVTIWAYSDYYSWIPSVFSGQGAALPFDEYLQPKPAFYGIAEALTGTTTTTSSTTSISTSTTSVISSTSTSSSSSTSASATPTLAPLNDLAKAAGKQYFGVAVDSHELANATYRVLLDNTHLFGQITPGNKMKWDATEPSRGTFTFSAADALVTWAQGNGYEIRGHTLVWHSQLPSWVSSGGFDNATLVSILENHVTNLVTHFKGSIKTWDVVNEIFNEDGTFRTSVFYTTIGEYYVDIAFRAAAAADPNVRLAANDYNLDYGGAKMQAYVTLVNTLKSRGVKITQIGSQSHLIVGSTPSQNSLANVFATLAATGVEVAVTELDIRMTLPVTDALLAQQKKDYYNVVAACVQTSGCIGVTIWAYSDYYSWIPSVFSGQVYKCPRPLAPMIFTQFTGGRSSIRRIPTTQAGFLWNC
;
A
#
# COMPACT_ATOMS: atom_id res chain seq x y z
N MET A 1 62.81 47.28 -56.08
CA MET A 1 62.14 47.47 -57.39
C MET A 1 61.25 46.26 -57.66
N LYS A 2 59.92 46.49 -57.83
CA LYS A 2 58.83 45.57 -58.28
C LYS A 2 58.68 44.26 -57.46
N VAL A 3 57.75 44.09 -56.52
CA VAL A 3 56.26 44.09 -56.56
C VAL A 3 55.70 43.33 -57.77
N VAL A 4 55.14 42.13 -57.57
CA VAL A 4 53.71 41.78 -57.67
C VAL A 4 53.50 40.28 -57.41
N SER A 5 52.40 40.01 -56.72
CA SER A 5 51.84 38.77 -56.21
C SER A 5 51.44 37.70 -57.25
N VAL A 6 51.34 36.49 -56.69
CA VAL A 6 50.60 35.30 -57.13
C VAL A 6 49.16 35.61 -57.54
N ALA A 7 48.69 34.99 -58.63
CA ALA A 7 47.28 34.68 -58.84
C ALA A 7 47.12 33.28 -59.45
N PHE A 8 46.43 32.42 -58.70
CA PHE A 8 45.96 31.09 -59.07
C PHE A 8 44.87 31.18 -60.15
N ALA A 9 44.99 30.39 -61.21
CA ALA A 9 43.85 30.04 -62.06
C ALA A 9 43.26 28.72 -61.54
N ALA A 10 42.13 28.82 -60.81
CA ALA A 10 41.35 27.66 -60.39
C ALA A 10 40.35 27.30 -61.50
N THR A 11 40.49 26.11 -62.08
CA THR A 11 39.50 25.46 -62.94
C THR A 11 38.25 25.14 -62.13
N LEU A 12 37.17 25.89 -62.35
CA LEU A 12 35.83 25.58 -61.83
C LEU A 12 35.22 24.40 -62.59
N PHE A 13 35.00 23.29 -61.88
CA PHE A 13 33.98 22.31 -62.23
C PHE A 13 32.60 22.91 -61.93
N SER A 14 31.70 22.90 -62.92
CA SER A 14 30.30 23.25 -62.72
C SER A 14 29.61 22.18 -61.86
N LEU A 15 29.37 22.50 -60.59
CA LEU A 15 28.38 21.79 -59.77
C LEU A 15 27.00 22.27 -60.21
N GLN A 16 26.33 21.44 -61.02
CA GLN A 16 24.89 21.55 -61.19
C GLN A 16 24.24 21.34 -59.81
N THR A 17 23.61 22.38 -59.28
CA THR A 17 22.73 22.27 -58.12
C THR A 17 21.52 21.44 -58.53
N VAL A 18 21.55 20.15 -58.19
CA VAL A 18 20.36 19.29 -58.26
C VAL A 18 19.38 19.85 -57.23
N GLN A 19 18.26 20.40 -57.68
CA GLN A 19 17.14 20.77 -56.82
C GLN A 19 16.70 19.49 -56.10
N ALA A 20 16.90 19.40 -54.80
CA ALA A 20 16.57 18.21 -54.03
C ALA A 20 15.04 18.06 -54.02
N ALA A 21 14.54 17.13 -54.83
CA ALA A 21 13.13 16.78 -54.80
C ALA A 21 12.90 15.84 -53.61
N VAL A 22 11.87 16.12 -52.82
CA VAL A 22 11.49 15.25 -51.71
C VAL A 22 11.13 13.87 -52.27
N PRO A 23 11.78 12.79 -51.80
CA PRO A 23 11.50 11.45 -52.28
C PRO A 23 10.05 11.07 -51.98
N LEU A 24 9.54 10.06 -52.68
CA LEU A 24 8.24 9.48 -52.36
C LEU A 24 8.19 9.17 -50.85
N TRP A 25 7.12 9.59 -50.19
CA TRP A 25 6.89 9.50 -48.74
C TRP A 25 7.71 10.45 -47.85
N GLY A 26 8.52 11.34 -48.41
CA GLY A 26 9.15 12.42 -47.64
C GLY A 26 8.17 13.56 -47.32
N GLN A 27 8.39 14.28 -46.22
CA GLN A 27 7.63 15.48 -45.89
C GLN A 27 7.91 16.59 -46.91
N CYS A 28 6.87 17.25 -47.41
CA CYS A 28 6.95 18.32 -48.41
C CYS A 28 6.18 19.58 -48.00
N GLY A 29 5.71 19.65 -46.75
CA GLY A 29 4.96 20.80 -46.25
C GLY A 29 4.50 20.66 -44.79
N GLY A 30 3.96 21.75 -44.27
CA GLY A 30 3.54 21.92 -42.87
C GLY A 30 3.92 23.31 -42.34
N VAL A 31 3.15 23.86 -41.39
CA VAL A 31 3.27 25.23 -40.84
C VAL A 31 4.67 25.56 -40.29
N VAL A 32 5.50 24.56 -39.97
CA VAL A 32 6.88 24.72 -39.48
C VAL A 32 7.94 24.02 -40.34
N TYR A 33 7.56 23.49 -41.51
CA TYR A 33 8.47 22.77 -42.39
C TYR A 33 9.28 23.75 -43.25
N THR A 34 10.61 23.66 -43.18
CA THR A 34 11.55 24.54 -43.91
C THR A 34 12.35 23.81 -44.99
N GLY A 35 12.09 22.52 -45.21
CA GLY A 35 12.75 21.73 -46.26
C GLY A 35 12.10 21.93 -47.65
N ASP A 36 12.57 21.17 -48.64
CA ASP A 36 12.04 21.24 -50.01
C ASP A 36 10.56 20.89 -50.07
N VAL A 37 9.77 21.68 -50.80
CA VAL A 37 8.30 21.50 -50.92
C VAL A 37 7.88 20.79 -52.21
N THR A 38 8.86 20.47 -53.06
CA THR A 38 8.63 19.88 -54.38
C THR A 38 8.94 18.39 -54.34
N CYS A 39 7.95 17.56 -54.64
CA CYS A 39 8.11 16.11 -54.68
C CYS A 39 8.84 15.62 -55.93
N THR A 40 9.42 14.42 -55.84
CA THR A 40 9.98 13.74 -57.01
C THR A 40 8.94 13.58 -58.13
N SER A 41 9.40 13.49 -59.38
CA SER A 41 8.52 13.45 -60.56
C SER A 41 7.47 12.34 -60.45
N GLY A 42 6.21 12.67 -60.72
CA GLY A 42 5.07 11.74 -60.58
C GLY A 42 4.44 11.69 -59.19
N ALA A 43 5.00 12.39 -58.20
CA ALA A 43 4.42 12.52 -56.88
C ALA A 43 3.83 13.92 -56.64
N ILE A 44 2.76 13.99 -55.84
CA ILE A 44 2.13 15.23 -55.40
C ILE A 44 2.40 15.46 -53.92
N CYS A 45 2.58 16.72 -53.53
CA CYS A 45 2.65 17.08 -52.12
C CYS A 45 1.23 17.13 -51.55
N GLN A 46 0.81 16.07 -50.88
CA GLN A 46 -0.51 16.01 -50.26
C GLN A 46 -0.44 16.61 -48.87
N LYS A 47 -1.21 17.68 -48.64
CA LYS A 47 -1.46 18.22 -47.30
C LYS A 47 -2.39 17.27 -46.54
N TRP A 48 -1.93 16.75 -45.41
CA TRP A 48 -2.73 15.91 -44.54
C TRP A 48 -3.38 16.73 -43.43
N ASN A 49 -2.60 17.62 -42.81
CA ASN A 49 -3.08 18.61 -41.85
C ASN A 49 -2.21 19.87 -41.91
N ASP A 50 -2.45 20.84 -41.03
CA ASP A 50 -1.68 22.09 -41.00
C ASP A 50 -0.19 21.88 -40.72
N TRP A 51 0.21 20.78 -40.08
CA TRP A 51 1.58 20.54 -39.63
C TRP A 51 2.37 19.57 -40.51
N PHE A 52 1.69 18.79 -41.34
CA PHE A 52 2.29 17.72 -42.14
C PHE A 52 1.69 17.63 -43.54
N SER A 53 2.56 17.67 -44.55
CA SER A 53 2.27 17.32 -45.94
C SER A 53 3.34 16.35 -46.43
N GLN A 54 2.97 15.35 -47.22
CA GLN A 54 3.89 14.30 -47.66
C GLN A 54 3.81 14.09 -49.17
N CYS A 55 4.94 13.75 -49.78
CA CYS A 55 4.97 13.34 -51.17
C CYS A 55 4.34 11.97 -51.35
N ILE A 56 3.28 11.88 -52.13
CA ILE A 56 2.60 10.62 -52.46
C ILE A 56 2.49 10.44 -53.98
N PRO A 57 2.27 9.23 -54.51
CA PRO A 57 2.02 9.04 -55.93
C PRO A 57 0.83 9.89 -56.44
N GLY A 58 1.00 10.59 -57.56
CA GLY A 58 -0.07 11.37 -58.18
C GLY A 58 -1.16 10.48 -58.83
N PRO A 59 -2.43 10.93 -58.90
CA PRO A 59 -3.51 10.12 -59.46
C PRO A 59 -3.31 9.84 -60.96
N THR A 60 -3.39 8.57 -61.35
CA THR A 60 -3.48 8.15 -62.75
C THR A 60 -4.90 8.40 -63.25
N SER A 61 -5.01 9.15 -64.35
CA SER A 61 -6.28 9.49 -64.99
C SER A 61 -7.04 8.25 -65.44
N THR A 62 -8.22 7.99 -64.87
CA THR A 62 -9.29 7.22 -65.53
C THR A 62 -10.66 7.87 -65.29
N SER A 63 -11.37 8.06 -66.39
CA SER A 63 -12.63 8.81 -66.53
C SER A 63 -13.85 8.11 -65.92
N SER A 64 -14.79 8.88 -65.35
CA SER A 64 -16.14 9.12 -65.90
C SER A 64 -17.26 9.32 -64.84
N ILE A 65 -17.98 10.44 -65.00
CA ILE A 65 -19.44 10.67 -64.85
C ILE A 65 -20.07 10.93 -63.45
N ARG A 66 -20.54 12.20 -63.32
CA ARG A 66 -21.73 12.80 -62.64
C ARG A 66 -22.31 12.11 -61.38
N SER A 67 -22.74 12.82 -60.34
CA SER A 67 -23.61 14.01 -60.38
C SER A 67 -23.59 14.80 -59.05
N SER A 68 -23.92 16.08 -59.17
CA SER A 68 -24.19 17.11 -58.15
C SER A 68 -25.02 16.61 -56.94
N THR A 69 -24.92 17.20 -55.74
CA THR A 69 -25.55 18.51 -55.41
C THR A 69 -25.09 19.06 -54.05
N SER A 70 -24.98 20.39 -54.01
CA SER A 70 -24.70 21.37 -52.94
C SER A 70 -25.36 21.12 -51.57
N THR A 71 -24.81 21.58 -50.44
CA THR A 71 -24.92 22.98 -49.92
C THR A 71 -24.00 23.13 -48.68
N LEU A 72 -23.03 24.07 -48.63
CA LEU A 72 -23.11 25.45 -48.07
C LEU A 72 -23.80 25.51 -46.70
N LYS A 73 -23.19 25.98 -45.60
CA LYS A 73 -22.62 27.32 -45.32
C LYS A 73 -21.83 27.22 -44.00
N SER A 74 -20.62 27.78 -43.90
CA SER A 74 -20.33 29.12 -43.33
C SER A 74 -20.81 29.25 -41.86
N THR A 75 -19.99 29.65 -40.89
CA THR A 75 -19.38 30.97 -40.83
C THR A 75 -18.26 31.03 -39.78
N SER A 76 -17.25 31.80 -40.12
CA SER A 76 -16.10 32.26 -39.35
C SER A 76 -16.43 32.98 -38.04
N THR A 77 -15.47 33.03 -37.12
CA THR A 77 -14.84 34.32 -36.76
C THR A 77 -13.51 34.11 -36.05
N SER A 78 -12.47 34.61 -36.72
CA SER A 78 -11.13 34.90 -36.25
C SER A 78 -11.11 36.00 -35.18
N LYS A 79 -10.11 35.99 -34.30
CA LYS A 79 -9.42 37.23 -33.88
C LYS A 79 -7.98 36.96 -33.43
N THR A 80 -7.08 37.50 -34.24
CA THR A 80 -5.64 37.67 -34.12
C THR A 80 -5.27 38.71 -33.06
N SER A 81 -4.07 38.61 -32.47
CA SER A 81 -3.08 39.70 -32.23
C SER A 81 -1.96 39.16 -31.32
N SER A 82 -0.76 38.87 -31.87
CA SER A 82 0.43 39.73 -32.01
C SER A 82 1.28 39.84 -30.72
N THR A 83 2.40 39.09 -30.63
CA THR A 83 3.81 39.52 -30.81
C THR A 83 4.31 40.58 -29.80
N THR A 84 5.42 40.32 -29.09
CA THR A 84 6.71 41.07 -29.20
C THR A 84 7.79 40.41 -28.33
N SER A 85 8.97 40.27 -28.93
CA SER A 85 10.27 39.76 -28.44
C SER A 85 11.11 40.80 -27.69
N VAL A 86 12.00 40.40 -26.77
CA VAL A 86 13.32 41.06 -26.53
C VAL A 86 14.36 40.05 -25.97
N SER A 87 15.58 40.09 -26.52
CA SER A 87 16.80 39.34 -26.17
C SER A 87 17.70 40.01 -25.11
N ARG A 88 18.55 39.23 -24.41
CA ARG A 88 20.01 39.43 -24.12
C ARG A 88 20.45 38.48 -22.99
N THR A 89 21.37 37.53 -23.20
CA THR A 89 22.86 37.59 -23.19
C THR A 89 23.49 37.18 -21.85
N THR A 90 24.43 36.25 -22.01
CA THR A 90 25.36 35.50 -21.14
C THR A 90 26.27 36.29 -20.20
N VAL A 91 26.65 35.68 -19.06
CA VAL A 91 27.99 35.78 -18.43
C VAL A 91 28.37 34.45 -17.74
N THR A 92 29.57 33.96 -18.06
CA THR A 92 30.33 32.83 -17.48
C THR A 92 31.17 33.24 -16.27
N SER A 93 31.43 32.31 -15.32
CA SER A 93 32.63 32.31 -14.45
C SER A 93 32.94 30.90 -13.90
N SER A 94 34.19 30.46 -14.08
CA SER A 94 34.80 29.23 -13.54
C SER A 94 35.54 29.48 -12.22
N SER A 95 35.73 28.45 -11.39
CA SER A 95 36.91 28.31 -10.53
C SER A 95 37.17 26.86 -10.06
N THR A 96 38.45 26.48 -10.14
CA THR A 96 39.07 25.20 -9.81
C THR A 96 39.79 25.31 -8.47
N VAL A 97 39.74 24.28 -7.60
CA VAL A 97 40.76 24.09 -6.54
C VAL A 97 41.06 22.59 -6.32
N SER A 98 42.34 22.26 -6.42
CA SER A 98 42.98 20.96 -6.15
C SER A 98 43.08 20.64 -4.65
N ARG A 99 43.14 19.36 -4.26
CA ARG A 99 43.66 18.96 -2.95
C ARG A 99 44.44 17.65 -2.97
N THR A 100 45.59 17.73 -2.30
CA THR A 100 46.73 16.83 -2.23
C THR A 100 46.52 15.60 -1.32
N THR A 101 47.12 14.50 -1.73
CA THR A 101 47.23 13.19 -1.06
C THR A 101 48.19 13.24 0.13
N VAL A 102 47.85 12.58 1.26
CA VAL A 102 48.80 12.21 2.32
C VAL A 102 48.58 10.75 2.69
N THR A 103 49.64 9.96 2.58
CA THR A 103 49.72 8.55 2.93
C THR A 103 50.36 8.44 4.33
N SER A 104 49.78 7.64 5.22
CA SER A 104 50.46 7.21 6.45
C SER A 104 50.11 5.75 6.79
N THR A 105 51.14 4.92 6.70
CA THR A 105 51.20 3.52 7.15
C THR A 105 51.39 3.44 8.66
N SER A 106 50.65 2.54 9.33
CA SER A 106 51.06 1.98 10.61
C SER A 106 50.53 0.56 10.80
N THR A 107 51.47 -0.35 11.06
CA THR A 107 51.34 -1.76 11.43
C THR A 107 51.14 -1.91 12.93
N VAL A 108 50.15 -2.70 13.39
CA VAL A 108 50.10 -3.24 14.76
C VAL A 108 49.55 -4.67 14.78
N SER A 109 50.20 -5.50 15.60
CA SER A 109 50.08 -6.94 15.83
C SER A 109 48.68 -7.53 16.02
N ARG A 110 48.52 -8.76 15.54
CA ARG A 110 47.33 -9.61 15.66
C ARG A 110 47.48 -10.53 16.88
N THR A 111 46.70 -10.29 17.93
CA THR A 111 46.48 -11.26 19.02
C THR A 111 45.16 -11.97 18.74
N SER A 112 45.21 -13.29 18.64
CA SER A 112 44.04 -14.15 18.39
C SER A 112 43.28 -14.42 19.69
N THR A 113 42.08 -13.86 19.81
CA THR A 113 41.12 -14.23 20.85
C THR A 113 39.91 -14.85 20.19
N THR A 114 39.71 -16.15 20.43
CA THR A 114 38.50 -16.89 20.09
C THR A 114 37.31 -16.32 20.86
N VAL A 115 36.38 -15.68 20.15
CA VAL A 115 35.08 -15.27 20.69
C VAL A 115 34.05 -16.25 20.18
N SER A 116 33.48 -17.06 21.08
CA SER A 116 32.26 -17.82 20.82
C SER A 116 31.15 -16.84 20.42
N SER A 117 30.66 -16.98 19.18
CA SER A 117 29.49 -16.25 18.70
C SER A 117 28.24 -16.82 19.33
N SER A 118 27.70 -16.14 20.35
CA SER A 118 26.28 -16.28 20.70
C SER A 118 25.45 -15.77 19.52
N ALA A 119 24.60 -16.65 18.99
CA ALA A 119 23.65 -16.29 17.94
C ALA A 119 22.68 -15.22 18.48
N SER A 120 22.72 -14.02 17.91
CA SER A 120 21.71 -12.99 18.17
C SER A 120 20.40 -13.38 17.50
N ALA A 121 19.40 -13.72 18.31
CA ALA A 121 18.01 -13.87 17.89
C ALA A 121 17.46 -12.52 17.37
N THR A 122 16.77 -12.57 16.25
CA THR A 122 16.11 -11.44 15.59
C THR A 122 14.84 -11.03 16.36
N PRO A 123 14.39 -9.76 16.33
CA PRO A 123 13.16 -9.39 17.03
C PRO A 123 11.93 -9.85 16.24
N THR A 124 11.49 -11.08 16.51
CA THR A 124 10.14 -11.56 16.21
C THR A 124 9.14 -10.73 17.03
N LEU A 125 7.92 -10.49 16.51
CA LEU A 125 6.83 -10.01 17.36
C LEU A 125 6.77 -10.87 18.62
N ALA A 126 6.59 -10.22 19.77
CA ALA A 126 6.47 -10.94 21.03
C ALA A 126 5.36 -12.00 20.90
N PRO A 127 5.65 -13.29 21.16
CA PRO A 127 4.67 -14.35 21.01
C PRO A 127 3.69 -14.29 22.19
N LEU A 128 2.67 -13.43 22.10
CA LEU A 128 1.80 -13.11 23.23
C LEU A 128 1.16 -14.36 23.85
N HIS A 129 0.80 -15.36 23.05
CA HIS A 129 0.30 -16.62 23.57
C HIS A 129 1.36 -17.36 24.38
N ASP A 130 2.56 -17.53 23.84
CA ASP A 130 3.65 -18.22 24.54
C ASP A 130 4.06 -17.48 25.82
N LEU A 131 4.07 -16.15 25.78
CA LEU A 131 4.34 -15.32 26.95
C LEU A 131 3.25 -15.49 28.01
N ALA A 132 1.99 -15.56 27.61
CA ALA A 132 0.90 -15.89 28.53
C ALA A 132 1.05 -17.30 29.13
N LYS A 133 1.44 -18.30 28.33
CA LYS A 133 1.77 -19.65 28.84
C LYS A 133 2.91 -19.59 29.86
N ALA A 134 3.98 -18.86 29.55
CA ALA A 134 5.12 -18.67 30.44
C ALA A 134 4.76 -17.95 31.74
N ALA A 135 3.80 -17.02 31.69
CA ALA A 135 3.22 -16.34 32.86
C ALA A 135 2.21 -17.20 33.65
N GLY A 136 2.07 -18.49 33.33
CA GLY A 136 1.17 -19.42 34.01
C GLY A 136 -0.29 -19.31 33.57
N LYS A 137 -0.57 -18.66 32.44
CA LYS A 137 -1.93 -18.54 31.87
C LYS A 137 -2.23 -19.67 30.89
N GLN A 138 -3.51 -19.87 30.63
CA GLN A 138 -3.99 -20.88 29.69
C GLN A 138 -3.83 -20.40 28.26
N TYR A 139 -4.10 -19.11 27.98
CA TYR A 139 -4.03 -18.53 26.64
C TYR A 139 -3.85 -17.00 26.64
N PHE A 140 -3.44 -16.48 25.48
CA PHE A 140 -3.76 -15.14 25.02
C PHE A 140 -4.59 -15.32 23.74
N GLY A 141 -5.75 -14.69 23.65
CA GLY A 141 -6.78 -14.99 22.65
C GLY A 141 -7.21 -13.77 21.86
N VAL A 142 -8.01 -14.02 20.82
CA VAL A 142 -8.57 -12.98 19.96
C VAL A 142 -9.97 -13.34 19.47
N ALA A 143 -10.85 -12.35 19.39
CA ALA A 143 -12.15 -12.51 18.72
C ALA A 143 -12.04 -12.31 17.21
N VAL A 144 -12.80 -13.09 16.44
CA VAL A 144 -12.74 -13.13 14.98
C VAL A 144 -14.14 -13.37 14.39
N ASP A 145 -14.44 -12.74 13.26
CA ASP A 145 -15.58 -13.11 12.40
C ASP A 145 -15.17 -13.68 11.03
N THR A 146 -16.12 -14.32 10.35
CA THR A 146 -15.87 -15.03 9.07
C THR A 146 -15.36 -14.13 7.94
N ASN A 147 -15.73 -12.86 7.91
CA ASN A 147 -15.22 -11.90 6.92
C ASN A 147 -13.73 -11.56 7.14
N GLU A 148 -13.25 -11.66 8.37
CA GLU A 148 -11.84 -11.47 8.72
C GLU A 148 -11.00 -12.66 8.27
N LEU A 149 -11.53 -13.89 8.38
CA LEU A 149 -10.89 -15.11 7.86
C LEU A 149 -10.71 -15.09 6.33
N ALA A 150 -11.58 -14.40 5.61
CA ALA A 150 -11.45 -14.23 4.16
C ALA A 150 -10.36 -13.20 3.77
N ASN A 151 -9.93 -12.35 4.70
CA ASN A 151 -8.88 -11.38 4.47
C ASN A 151 -7.50 -12.03 4.72
N ALA A 152 -6.82 -12.41 3.64
CA ALA A 152 -5.51 -13.07 3.72
C ALA A 152 -4.46 -12.28 4.53
N THR A 153 -4.50 -10.94 4.49
CA THR A 153 -3.54 -10.07 5.20
C THR A 153 -3.76 -10.11 6.69
N TYR A 154 -5.02 -10.03 7.12
CA TYR A 154 -5.39 -10.18 8.53
C TYR A 154 -5.10 -11.62 8.99
N LYS A 155 -5.43 -12.60 8.15
CA LYS A 155 -5.23 -14.01 8.48
C LYS A 155 -3.77 -14.39 8.76
N VAL A 156 -2.77 -13.66 8.25
CA VAL A 156 -1.34 -13.93 8.53
C VAL A 156 -1.00 -13.85 10.01
N LEU A 157 -1.42 -12.79 10.71
CA LEU A 157 -1.17 -12.68 12.15
C LEU A 157 -2.10 -13.59 12.94
N LEU A 158 -3.29 -13.81 12.41
CA LEU A 158 -4.24 -14.72 13.01
C LEU A 158 -3.71 -16.15 13.03
N ASP A 159 -3.18 -16.67 11.92
CA ASP A 159 -2.57 -18.00 11.74
C ASP A 159 -1.29 -18.22 12.56
N ASN A 160 -0.76 -17.16 13.17
CA ASN A 160 0.37 -17.28 14.08
C ASN A 160 -0.10 -17.74 15.48
N THR A 161 -0.07 -19.05 15.71
CA THR A 161 -0.49 -19.69 16.97
C THR A 161 0.40 -19.34 18.17
N HIS A 162 1.58 -18.76 17.94
CA HIS A 162 2.41 -18.19 19.01
C HIS A 162 1.92 -16.81 19.46
N LEU A 163 1.15 -16.12 18.62
CA LEU A 163 0.54 -14.83 18.93
C LEU A 163 -0.79 -15.02 19.65
N PHE A 164 -1.61 -15.94 19.17
CA PHE A 164 -2.92 -16.26 19.73
C PHE A 164 -3.06 -17.77 19.93
N GLY A 165 -3.59 -18.19 21.08
CA GLY A 165 -3.86 -19.60 21.37
C GLY A 165 -5.34 -19.91 21.59
N GLN A 166 -6.20 -18.91 21.48
CA GLN A 166 -7.64 -19.03 21.67
C GLN A 166 -8.40 -18.10 20.73
N ILE A 167 -9.51 -18.59 20.15
CA ILE A 167 -10.39 -17.86 19.23
C ILE A 167 -11.82 -17.78 19.77
N THR A 168 -12.42 -16.59 19.69
CA THR A 168 -13.84 -16.36 20.02
C THR A 168 -14.58 -15.94 18.75
N PRO A 169 -15.61 -16.66 18.28
CA PRO A 169 -16.46 -16.21 17.19
C PRO A 169 -17.24 -14.95 17.59
N GLY A 170 -16.99 -13.82 16.93
CA GLY A 170 -17.55 -12.52 17.34
C GLY A 170 -19.08 -12.43 17.17
N ASN A 171 -19.62 -13.00 16.09
CA ASN A 171 -21.05 -12.95 15.81
C ASN A 171 -21.67 -14.27 15.36
N LYS A 172 -20.91 -15.17 14.71
CA LYS A 172 -21.50 -16.33 14.02
C LYS A 172 -22.05 -17.44 14.94
N MET A 173 -21.84 -17.34 16.25
CA MET A 173 -22.43 -18.22 17.27
C MET A 173 -23.54 -17.58 18.10
N LYS A 174 -23.95 -16.34 17.80
CA LYS A 174 -25.08 -15.68 18.48
C LYS A 174 -26.43 -16.24 17.99
N TRP A 175 -27.50 -15.97 18.74
CA TRP A 175 -28.81 -16.60 18.53
C TRP A 175 -29.39 -16.29 17.14
N ASP A 176 -29.38 -15.02 16.71
CA ASP A 176 -29.90 -14.64 15.38
C ASP A 176 -29.20 -15.34 14.21
N ALA A 177 -27.90 -15.61 14.33
CA ALA A 177 -27.08 -16.27 13.33
C ALA A 177 -27.29 -17.79 13.30
N THR A 178 -27.70 -18.40 14.42
CA THR A 178 -27.71 -19.85 14.60
C THR A 178 -29.10 -20.46 14.65
N GLU A 179 -30.12 -19.71 15.04
CA GLU A 179 -31.53 -20.12 15.00
C GLU A 179 -32.43 -18.99 14.45
N PRO A 180 -32.28 -18.63 13.16
CA PRO A 180 -32.99 -17.50 12.56
C PRO A 180 -34.52 -17.65 12.57
N SER A 181 -35.02 -18.88 12.62
CA SER A 181 -36.44 -19.20 12.84
C SER A 181 -36.56 -20.37 13.82
N GLN A 182 -37.64 -20.38 14.61
CA GLN A 182 -37.84 -21.36 15.69
C GLN A 182 -37.62 -22.81 15.22
N GLY A 183 -36.68 -23.51 15.86
CA GLY A 183 -36.35 -24.90 15.57
C GLY A 183 -35.57 -25.13 14.26
N THR A 184 -35.21 -24.08 13.53
CA THR A 184 -34.40 -24.17 12.30
C THR A 184 -33.00 -23.62 12.58
N PHE A 185 -32.03 -24.51 12.65
CA PHE A 185 -30.65 -24.13 12.98
C PHE A 185 -29.77 -23.98 11.73
N THR A 186 -28.88 -22.98 11.76
CA THR A 186 -27.90 -22.71 10.72
C THR A 186 -26.50 -22.61 11.32
N PHE A 187 -25.66 -23.61 11.07
CA PHE A 187 -24.32 -23.68 11.67
C PHE A 187 -23.17 -23.38 10.70
N SER A 188 -23.41 -23.39 9.38
CA SER A 188 -22.34 -23.36 8.37
C SER A 188 -21.25 -22.29 8.57
N ALA A 189 -21.63 -21.05 8.93
CA ALA A 189 -20.68 -19.97 9.18
C ALA A 189 -19.84 -20.19 10.45
N ALA A 190 -20.47 -20.68 11.53
CA ALA A 190 -19.76 -21.05 12.76
C ALA A 190 -18.90 -22.30 12.57
N ASP A 191 -19.39 -23.29 11.84
CA ASP A 191 -18.66 -24.52 11.50
C ASP A 191 -17.37 -24.23 10.74
N ALA A 192 -17.42 -23.32 9.77
CA ALA A 192 -16.23 -22.91 9.02
C ALA A 192 -15.16 -22.31 9.93
N LEU A 193 -15.55 -21.44 10.87
CA LEU A 193 -14.64 -20.82 11.82
C LEU A 193 -14.10 -21.85 12.83
N VAL A 194 -14.96 -22.69 13.40
CA VAL A 194 -14.56 -23.75 14.34
C VAL A 194 -13.61 -24.75 13.69
N THR A 195 -13.92 -25.20 12.47
CA THR A 195 -13.07 -26.14 11.71
C THR A 195 -11.70 -25.53 11.45
N TRP A 196 -11.63 -24.28 10.99
CA TRP A 196 -10.36 -23.58 10.80
C TRP A 196 -9.60 -23.46 12.14
N ALA A 197 -10.28 -23.09 13.21
CA ALA A 197 -9.65 -22.89 14.52
C ALA A 197 -9.08 -24.21 15.08
N GLN A 198 -9.84 -25.30 15.02
CA GLN A 198 -9.37 -26.62 15.42
C GLN A 198 -8.22 -27.13 14.56
N GLY A 199 -8.28 -26.91 13.24
CA GLY A 199 -7.21 -27.30 12.31
C GLY A 199 -5.88 -26.63 12.60
N ASN A 200 -5.89 -25.46 13.25
CA ASN A 200 -4.71 -24.72 13.67
C ASN A 200 -4.39 -24.88 15.17
N GLY A 201 -5.17 -25.67 15.90
CA GLY A 201 -4.91 -25.98 17.32
C GLY A 201 -5.32 -24.90 18.32
N TYR A 202 -6.17 -23.94 17.95
CA TYR A 202 -6.68 -22.96 18.91
C TYR A 202 -7.68 -23.58 19.89
N GLN A 203 -7.70 -23.05 21.12
CA GLN A 203 -8.84 -23.21 22.01
C GLN A 203 -10.02 -22.36 21.50
N ILE A 204 -11.25 -22.80 21.69
CA ILE A 204 -12.43 -22.05 21.24
C ILE A 204 -13.27 -21.65 22.45
N ARG A 205 -13.61 -20.37 22.54
CA ARG A 205 -14.64 -19.87 23.45
C ARG A 205 -15.91 -19.62 22.64
N GLY A 206 -16.98 -20.34 22.96
CA GLY A 206 -18.27 -20.18 22.29
C GLY A 206 -18.99 -18.94 22.83
N HIS A 207 -19.36 -18.03 21.95
CA HIS A 207 -19.94 -16.74 22.31
C HIS A 207 -21.12 -16.40 21.36
N THR A 208 -22.36 -16.31 21.85
CA THR A 208 -22.87 -16.62 23.20
C THR A 208 -24.26 -17.22 23.09
N LEU A 209 -24.65 -18.04 24.08
CA LEU A 209 -25.91 -18.81 24.02
C LEU A 209 -27.14 -17.96 24.34
N VAL A 210 -27.06 -17.05 25.32
CA VAL A 210 -28.22 -16.28 25.79
C VAL A 210 -27.80 -14.83 26.05
N TRP A 211 -28.31 -13.93 25.23
CA TRP A 211 -28.07 -12.49 25.36
C TRP A 211 -29.35 -11.71 25.04
N HIS A 212 -29.48 -10.51 25.61
CA HIS A 212 -30.63 -9.65 25.34
C HIS A 212 -30.58 -8.97 23.96
N SER A 213 -29.41 -8.94 23.33
CA SER A 213 -29.17 -8.37 22.01
C SER A 213 -28.89 -9.48 20.98
N GLN A 214 -28.96 -9.13 19.69
CA GLN A 214 -28.83 -10.05 18.55
C GLN A 214 -29.70 -11.31 18.67
N LEU A 215 -30.94 -11.07 19.11
CA LEU A 215 -31.99 -12.09 19.13
C LEU A 215 -32.75 -12.06 17.80
N PRO A 216 -33.14 -13.23 17.27
CA PRO A 216 -34.02 -13.27 16.11
C PRO A 216 -35.40 -12.71 16.49
N SER A 217 -36.06 -12.04 15.54
CA SER A 217 -37.29 -11.28 15.81
C SER A 217 -38.44 -12.13 16.35
N TRP A 218 -38.47 -13.43 16.01
CA TRP A 218 -39.47 -14.37 16.51
C TRP A 218 -39.34 -14.62 18.03
N VAL A 219 -38.14 -14.47 18.60
CA VAL A 219 -37.91 -14.55 20.05
C VAL A 219 -38.40 -13.28 20.72
N THR A 220 -37.99 -12.11 20.21
CA THR A 220 -38.32 -10.81 20.85
C THR A 220 -39.79 -10.44 20.72
N SER A 221 -40.46 -10.86 19.64
CA SER A 221 -41.85 -10.48 19.33
C SER A 221 -42.86 -11.61 19.56
N GLY A 222 -42.41 -12.78 20.00
CA GLY A 222 -43.24 -14.00 20.04
C GLY A 222 -44.30 -14.04 21.15
N ALA A 223 -44.28 -13.11 22.11
CA ALA A 223 -45.26 -12.99 23.21
C ALA A 223 -45.56 -14.33 23.91
N PHE A 224 -44.50 -15.10 24.17
CA PHE A 224 -44.60 -16.47 24.67
C PHE A 224 -45.07 -16.54 26.13
N SER A 225 -45.73 -17.63 26.48
CA SER A 225 -45.91 -18.00 27.89
C SER A 225 -44.57 -18.36 28.53
N ASN A 226 -44.49 -18.30 29.86
CA ASN A 226 -43.32 -18.75 30.62
C ASN A 226 -42.88 -20.17 30.21
N ALA A 227 -43.80 -21.14 30.25
CA ALA A 227 -43.50 -22.53 29.88
C ALA A 227 -42.99 -22.67 28.43
N THR A 228 -43.56 -21.91 27.50
CA THR A 228 -43.13 -21.93 26.10
C THR A 228 -41.73 -21.34 25.93
N LEU A 229 -41.43 -20.19 26.56
CA LEU A 229 -40.10 -19.58 26.45
C LEU A 229 -39.03 -20.40 27.16
N VAL A 230 -39.35 -21.06 28.28
CA VAL A 230 -38.46 -22.04 28.92
C VAL A 230 -38.11 -23.18 27.98
N SER A 231 -39.09 -23.74 27.26
CA SER A 231 -38.85 -24.79 26.27
C SER A 231 -38.00 -24.30 25.10
N ILE A 232 -38.26 -23.09 24.60
CA ILE A 232 -37.48 -22.47 23.52
C ILE A 232 -36.03 -22.27 23.94
N LEU A 233 -35.81 -21.67 25.10
CA LEU A 233 -34.48 -21.43 25.68
C LEU A 233 -33.69 -22.73 25.84
N GLY A 234 -34.32 -23.75 26.46
CA GLY A 234 -33.71 -25.06 26.62
C GLY A 234 -33.34 -25.70 25.28
N ASN A 235 -34.26 -25.67 24.30
CA ASN A 235 -34.01 -26.22 22.97
C ASN A 235 -32.85 -25.51 22.25
N HIS A 236 -32.82 -24.18 22.27
CA HIS A 236 -31.74 -23.40 21.64
C HIS A 236 -30.38 -23.78 22.22
N VAL A 237 -30.25 -23.69 23.54
CA VAL A 237 -29.01 -24.00 24.27
C VAL A 237 -28.57 -25.44 24.01
N THR A 238 -29.48 -26.41 24.12
CA THR A 238 -29.14 -27.81 23.92
C THR A 238 -28.66 -28.09 22.50
N ASN A 239 -29.33 -27.54 21.47
CA ASN A 239 -28.91 -27.78 20.08
C ASN A 239 -27.55 -27.15 19.78
N LEU A 240 -27.32 -25.89 20.20
CA LEU A 240 -26.05 -25.20 19.96
C LEU A 240 -24.87 -25.92 20.63
N VAL A 241 -25.02 -26.25 21.92
CA VAL A 241 -23.96 -26.92 22.69
C VAL A 241 -23.74 -28.36 22.22
N THR A 242 -24.80 -29.08 21.85
CA THR A 242 -24.67 -30.45 21.30
C THR A 242 -23.93 -30.44 19.96
N HIS A 243 -24.25 -29.49 19.07
CA HIS A 243 -23.61 -29.39 17.75
C HIS A 243 -22.10 -29.16 17.85
N PHE A 244 -21.66 -28.27 18.76
CA PHE A 244 -20.24 -27.96 18.96
C PHE A 244 -19.56 -28.73 20.09
N LYS A 245 -20.20 -29.80 20.58
CA LYS A 245 -19.69 -30.63 21.69
C LYS A 245 -18.26 -31.10 21.43
N GLY A 246 -17.40 -30.95 22.43
CA GLY A 246 -15.97 -31.30 22.34
C GLY A 246 -15.10 -30.37 21.50
N SER A 247 -15.69 -29.43 20.74
CA SER A 247 -14.94 -28.43 19.96
C SER A 247 -14.73 -27.13 20.73
N VAL A 248 -15.74 -26.72 21.49
CA VAL A 248 -15.71 -25.53 22.34
C VAL A 248 -15.14 -25.89 23.72
N LYS A 249 -14.21 -25.08 24.23
CA LYS A 249 -13.61 -25.27 25.56
C LYS A 249 -14.48 -24.68 26.67
N THR A 250 -15.04 -23.50 26.42
CA THR A 250 -15.92 -22.78 27.35
C THR A 250 -17.01 -22.05 26.56
N TRP A 251 -18.25 -22.09 27.05
CA TRP A 251 -19.35 -21.27 26.56
C TRP A 251 -19.59 -20.08 27.47
N ASP A 252 -19.73 -18.89 26.88
CA ASP A 252 -20.43 -17.78 27.53
C ASP A 252 -21.94 -18.11 27.46
N VAL A 253 -22.47 -18.67 28.55
CA VAL A 253 -23.85 -19.21 28.59
C VAL A 253 -24.87 -18.10 28.67
N VAL A 254 -24.61 -17.11 29.53
CA VAL A 254 -25.42 -15.90 29.63
C VAL A 254 -24.50 -14.68 29.54
N ASN A 255 -24.94 -13.68 28.78
CA ASN A 255 -24.19 -12.45 28.54
C ASN A 255 -24.99 -11.24 29.06
N GLU A 256 -24.33 -10.35 29.78
CA GLU A 256 -24.84 -9.01 30.16
C GLU A 256 -26.15 -8.99 30.96
N ILE A 257 -26.25 -9.84 31.99
CA ILE A 257 -27.50 -10.08 32.72
C ILE A 257 -27.87 -8.96 33.70
N PHE A 258 -26.93 -8.11 34.10
CA PHE A 258 -27.15 -7.06 35.10
C PHE A 258 -27.00 -5.64 34.52
N ASN A 259 -27.73 -4.70 35.11
CA ASN A 259 -27.50 -3.26 34.97
C ASN A 259 -26.33 -2.81 35.87
N GLU A 260 -25.90 -1.55 35.74
CA GLU A 260 -24.77 -1.00 36.52
C GLU A 260 -25.01 -1.00 38.04
N ASP A 261 -26.27 -0.91 38.47
CA ASP A 261 -26.67 -0.97 39.88
C ASP A 261 -26.78 -2.41 40.43
N GLY A 262 -26.48 -3.42 39.61
CA GLY A 262 -26.56 -4.83 39.99
C GLY A 262 -27.97 -5.44 39.90
N THR A 263 -28.98 -4.68 39.46
CA THR A 263 -30.32 -5.24 39.19
C THR A 263 -30.34 -6.02 37.88
N PHE A 264 -31.24 -6.99 37.74
CA PHE A 264 -31.41 -7.72 36.49
C PHE A 264 -31.81 -6.80 35.34
N ARG A 265 -31.13 -6.95 34.20
CA ARG A 265 -31.48 -6.26 32.97
C ARG A 265 -32.84 -6.73 32.47
N THR A 266 -33.67 -5.77 32.05
CA THR A 266 -34.94 -6.08 31.37
C THR A 266 -34.65 -6.73 30.02
N SER A 267 -35.12 -7.95 29.83
CA SER A 267 -35.05 -8.71 28.58
C SER A 267 -36.30 -9.57 28.42
N VAL A 268 -36.55 -10.12 27.22
CA VAL A 268 -37.67 -11.05 27.00
C VAL A 268 -37.59 -12.26 27.94
N PHE A 269 -36.38 -12.72 28.25
CA PHE A 269 -36.16 -13.82 29.19
C PHE A 269 -36.50 -13.41 30.62
N TYR A 270 -35.95 -12.30 31.12
CA TYR A 270 -36.20 -11.86 32.49
C TYR A 270 -37.66 -11.49 32.74
N THR A 271 -38.29 -10.78 31.79
CA THR A 271 -39.69 -10.35 31.91
C THR A 271 -40.69 -11.51 31.87
N THR A 272 -40.38 -12.58 31.13
CA THR A 272 -41.30 -13.71 30.94
C THR A 272 -41.03 -14.87 31.90
N ILE A 273 -39.76 -15.18 32.15
CA ILE A 273 -39.32 -16.33 32.96
C ILE A 273 -38.96 -15.90 34.39
N GLY A 274 -38.45 -14.69 34.58
CA GLY A 274 -37.78 -14.27 35.82
C GLY A 274 -36.34 -14.77 35.88
N GLU A 275 -35.64 -14.53 36.99
CA GLU A 275 -34.20 -14.81 37.18
C GLU A 275 -33.77 -16.26 36.85
N THR A 276 -34.70 -17.21 36.96
CA THR A 276 -34.45 -18.64 36.73
C THR A 276 -34.12 -18.99 35.28
N TYR A 277 -34.29 -18.08 34.31
CA TYR A 277 -33.80 -18.29 32.95
C TYR A 277 -32.29 -18.57 32.93
N VAL A 278 -31.54 -17.99 33.87
CA VAL A 278 -30.10 -18.23 34.03
C VAL A 278 -29.85 -19.68 34.47
N ASP A 279 -30.49 -20.14 35.55
CA ASP A 279 -30.40 -21.54 36.01
C ASP A 279 -30.74 -22.54 34.89
N ILE A 280 -31.78 -22.25 34.11
CA ILE A 280 -32.25 -23.10 33.01
C ILE A 280 -31.18 -23.19 31.91
N ALA A 281 -30.61 -22.07 31.48
CA ALA A 281 -29.59 -22.04 30.44
C ALA A 281 -28.33 -22.83 30.85
N PHE A 282 -27.83 -22.63 32.08
CA PHE A 282 -26.67 -23.36 32.57
C PHE A 282 -26.94 -24.87 32.71
N ARG A 283 -28.13 -25.27 33.19
CA ARG A 283 -28.50 -26.69 33.26
C ARG A 283 -28.62 -27.33 31.89
N ALA A 284 -29.22 -26.64 30.91
CA ALA A 284 -29.35 -27.12 29.55
C ALA A 284 -27.97 -27.30 28.88
N ALA A 285 -27.06 -26.34 29.07
CA ALA A 285 -25.70 -26.41 28.55
C ALA A 285 -24.90 -27.56 29.20
N ALA A 286 -24.95 -27.68 30.53
CA ALA A 286 -24.28 -28.76 31.27
C ALA A 286 -24.82 -30.15 30.90
N ALA A 287 -26.11 -30.27 30.59
CA ALA A 287 -26.70 -31.54 30.16
C ALA A 287 -26.26 -31.94 28.74
N ALA A 288 -26.13 -30.96 27.82
CA ALA A 288 -25.69 -31.20 26.45
C ALA A 288 -24.20 -31.59 26.38
N ASP A 289 -23.34 -30.87 27.10
CA ASP A 289 -21.92 -31.17 27.24
C ASP A 289 -21.46 -31.08 28.70
N PRO A 290 -21.40 -32.22 29.42
CA PRO A 290 -20.97 -32.26 30.82
C PRO A 290 -19.52 -31.83 31.04
N ASP A 291 -18.67 -31.84 30.00
CA ASP A 291 -17.23 -31.58 30.11
C ASP A 291 -16.85 -30.13 29.75
N VAL A 292 -17.73 -29.38 29.08
CA VAL A 292 -17.45 -27.99 28.66
C VAL A 292 -17.44 -27.01 29.84
N GLY A 293 -16.58 -26.00 29.78
CA GLY A 293 -16.64 -24.86 30.70
C GLY A 293 -17.91 -24.03 30.48
N LEU A 294 -18.49 -23.49 31.55
CA LEU A 294 -19.70 -22.66 31.49
C LEU A 294 -19.45 -21.34 32.21
N ALA A 295 -19.58 -20.24 31.49
CA ALA A 295 -19.28 -18.89 31.95
C ALA A 295 -20.51 -17.98 31.95
N ALA A 296 -20.52 -17.01 32.88
CA ALA A 296 -21.35 -15.81 32.78
C ALA A 296 -20.43 -14.62 32.45
N ASN A 297 -20.78 -13.81 31.44
CA ASN A 297 -19.90 -12.79 30.86
C ASN A 297 -20.54 -11.39 30.89
N ASP A 298 -19.78 -10.34 31.24
CA ASP A 298 -20.30 -8.95 31.28
C ASP A 298 -19.21 -7.88 31.19
N TYR A 299 -19.61 -6.67 30.81
CA TYR A 299 -18.79 -5.47 30.88
C TYR A 299 -18.90 -4.76 32.24
N ASN A 300 -17.95 -3.85 32.49
CA ASN A 300 -17.83 -2.99 33.67
C ASN A 300 -17.58 -3.68 35.01
N LEU A 301 -17.39 -5.01 35.04
CA LEU A 301 -17.00 -5.69 36.28
C LEU A 301 -15.64 -5.18 36.79
N ASP A 302 -14.77 -4.73 35.88
CA ASP A 302 -13.44 -4.16 36.10
C ASP A 302 -13.43 -2.97 37.08
N TYR A 303 -14.56 -2.26 37.21
CA TYR A 303 -14.71 -1.11 38.11
C TYR A 303 -15.14 -1.50 39.53
N GLY A 304 -15.45 -2.79 39.78
CA GLY A 304 -16.01 -3.26 41.04
C GLY A 304 -17.46 -2.82 41.24
N GLY A 305 -17.82 -2.47 42.47
CA GLY A 305 -19.15 -1.94 42.78
C GLY A 305 -20.29 -2.97 42.70
N ALA A 306 -21.52 -2.45 42.54
CA ALA A 306 -22.75 -3.24 42.67
C ALA A 306 -22.89 -4.34 41.61
N LYS A 307 -22.56 -4.04 40.35
CA LYS A 307 -22.61 -5.02 39.25
C LYS A 307 -21.66 -6.21 39.48
N MET A 308 -20.42 -5.96 39.90
CA MET A 308 -19.48 -7.02 40.26
C MET A 308 -19.98 -7.87 41.43
N GLN A 309 -20.57 -7.26 42.46
CA GLN A 309 -21.16 -7.98 43.60
C GLN A 309 -22.41 -8.81 43.20
N ALA A 310 -23.17 -8.37 42.20
CA ALA A 310 -24.27 -9.15 41.64
C ALA A 310 -23.76 -10.45 40.99
N TYR A 311 -22.62 -10.42 40.29
CA TYR A 311 -21.98 -11.64 39.76
C TYR A 311 -21.44 -12.56 40.86
N VAL A 312 -20.87 -12.02 41.94
CA VAL A 312 -20.48 -12.81 43.12
C VAL A 312 -21.69 -13.52 43.72
N THR A 313 -22.80 -12.80 43.87
CA THR A 313 -24.08 -13.35 44.37
C THR A 313 -24.65 -14.41 43.43
N LEU A 314 -24.60 -14.16 42.10
CA LEU A 314 -25.06 -15.10 41.09
C LEU A 314 -24.33 -16.44 41.19
N VAL A 315 -22.99 -16.43 41.19
CA VAL A 315 -22.20 -17.66 41.23
C VAL A 315 -22.49 -18.45 42.51
N ASN A 316 -22.54 -17.79 43.66
CA ASN A 316 -22.86 -18.46 44.93
C ASN A 316 -24.28 -19.05 44.91
N THR A 317 -25.24 -18.33 44.33
CA THR A 317 -26.63 -18.79 44.18
C THR A 317 -26.71 -20.03 43.28
N LEU A 318 -26.10 -19.99 42.09
CA LEU A 318 -26.05 -21.12 41.17
C LEU A 318 -25.40 -22.35 41.82
N LYS A 319 -24.25 -22.16 42.50
CA LYS A 319 -23.57 -23.24 43.23
C LYS A 319 -24.42 -23.83 44.35
N SER A 320 -25.11 -23.00 45.13
CA SER A 320 -26.01 -23.47 46.20
C SER A 320 -27.18 -24.31 45.68
N ARG A 321 -27.60 -24.10 44.43
CA ARG A 321 -28.65 -24.86 43.75
C ARG A 321 -28.10 -26.06 42.96
N GLY A 322 -26.78 -26.33 43.03
CA GLY A 322 -26.13 -27.40 42.28
C GLY A 322 -26.10 -27.16 40.76
N VAL A 323 -26.13 -25.90 40.32
CA VAL A 323 -25.96 -25.53 38.91
C VAL A 323 -24.47 -25.41 38.61
N LYS A 324 -24.01 -26.07 37.53
CA LYS A 324 -22.62 -25.99 37.08
C LYS A 324 -22.33 -24.61 36.51
N ILE A 325 -21.40 -23.89 37.12
CA ILE A 325 -20.76 -22.68 36.61
C ILE A 325 -19.27 -22.80 36.91
N THR A 326 -18.43 -22.53 35.92
CA THR A 326 -16.97 -22.74 36.03
C THR A 326 -16.17 -21.47 35.82
N GLN A 327 -16.79 -20.40 35.28
CA GLN A 327 -16.06 -19.17 34.99
C GLN A 327 -16.93 -17.90 35.07
N ILE A 328 -16.30 -16.77 35.37
CA ILE A 328 -16.82 -15.42 35.14
C ILE A 328 -15.94 -14.73 34.10
N GLY A 329 -16.55 -14.16 33.06
CA GLY A 329 -15.89 -13.34 32.06
C GLY A 329 -16.04 -11.85 32.37
N SER A 330 -14.93 -11.12 32.41
CA SER A 330 -14.91 -9.66 32.40
C SER A 330 -14.58 -9.21 30.99
N GLN A 331 -15.52 -8.55 30.30
CA GLN A 331 -15.32 -8.12 28.91
C GLN A 331 -14.15 -7.14 28.79
N SER A 332 -14.02 -6.21 29.75
CA SER A 332 -12.96 -5.20 29.75
C SER A 332 -12.96 -4.28 28.51
N HIS A 333 -14.13 -3.78 28.11
CA HIS A 333 -14.26 -2.64 27.18
C HIS A 333 -13.99 -1.31 27.90
N LEU A 334 -12.76 -0.83 27.85
CA LEU A 334 -12.30 0.28 28.69
C LEU A 334 -12.02 1.54 27.88
N ILE A 335 -11.70 2.63 28.59
CA ILE A 335 -11.43 3.95 28.01
C ILE A 335 -10.03 4.38 28.43
N VAL A 336 -9.25 4.88 27.47
CA VAL A 336 -7.92 5.43 27.70
C VAL A 336 -7.97 6.52 28.78
N GLY A 337 -7.14 6.37 29.81
CA GLY A 337 -7.05 7.30 30.94
C GLY A 337 -8.16 7.16 31.99
N SER A 338 -9.18 6.33 31.76
CA SER A 338 -10.23 5.98 32.74
C SER A 338 -10.21 4.50 33.11
N THR A 339 -9.17 3.77 32.69
CA THR A 339 -8.94 2.37 33.07
C THR A 339 -8.49 2.31 34.54
N PRO A 340 -9.08 1.44 35.38
CA PRO A 340 -8.64 1.29 36.76
C PRO A 340 -7.16 0.89 36.88
N SER A 341 -6.53 1.18 38.02
CA SER A 341 -5.14 0.77 38.25
C SER A 341 -4.99 -0.75 38.24
N GLN A 342 -3.79 -1.25 37.93
CA GLN A 342 -3.46 -2.68 38.02
C GLN A 342 -3.90 -3.29 39.37
N SER A 343 -3.63 -2.62 40.48
CA SER A 343 -4.00 -3.10 41.82
C SER A 343 -5.52 -3.21 42.02
N SER A 344 -6.30 -2.26 41.51
CA SER A 344 -7.76 -2.30 41.59
C SER A 344 -8.32 -3.43 40.73
N LEU A 345 -7.80 -3.61 39.51
CA LEU A 345 -8.17 -4.71 38.62
C LEU A 345 -7.82 -6.07 39.24
N ALA A 346 -6.63 -6.20 39.84
CA ALA A 346 -6.21 -7.43 40.51
C ALA A 346 -7.13 -7.77 41.70
N ASN A 347 -7.55 -6.76 42.47
CA ASN A 347 -8.52 -6.95 43.55
C ASN A 347 -9.90 -7.40 43.05
N VAL A 348 -10.37 -6.82 41.93
CA VAL A 348 -11.63 -7.24 41.29
C VAL A 348 -11.54 -8.70 40.84
N PHE A 349 -10.49 -9.06 40.09
CA PHE A 349 -10.30 -10.43 39.60
C PHE A 349 -10.14 -11.43 40.75
N ALA A 350 -9.43 -11.05 41.82
CA ALA A 350 -9.31 -11.88 43.02
C ALA A 350 -10.66 -12.07 43.73
N THR A 351 -11.49 -11.03 43.80
CA THR A 351 -12.84 -11.10 44.40
C THR A 351 -13.74 -12.05 43.62
N LEU A 352 -13.73 -11.94 42.28
CA LEU A 352 -14.47 -12.85 41.41
C LEU A 352 -13.97 -14.29 41.55
N ALA A 353 -12.65 -14.51 41.53
CA ALA A 353 -12.05 -15.83 41.69
C ALA A 353 -12.31 -16.47 43.07
N ALA A 354 -12.48 -15.65 44.12
CA ALA A 354 -12.80 -16.13 45.47
C ALA A 354 -14.15 -16.84 45.58
N THR A 355 -15.04 -16.70 44.58
CA THR A 355 -16.27 -17.50 44.48
C THR A 355 -16.00 -18.98 44.15
N GLY A 356 -14.74 -19.32 43.84
CA GLY A 356 -14.29 -20.68 43.53
C GLY A 356 -14.56 -21.11 42.10
N VAL A 357 -14.63 -20.15 41.18
CA VAL A 357 -14.68 -20.36 39.72
C VAL A 357 -13.52 -19.58 39.08
N GLU A 358 -13.16 -19.93 37.85
CA GLU A 358 -12.12 -19.23 37.10
C GLU A 358 -12.58 -17.83 36.67
N VAL A 359 -11.66 -16.92 36.41
CA VAL A 359 -11.91 -15.61 35.82
C VAL A 359 -11.17 -15.51 34.49
N ALA A 360 -11.77 -14.85 33.50
CA ALA A 360 -11.09 -14.53 32.24
C ALA A 360 -11.39 -13.09 31.83
N VAL A 361 -10.40 -12.44 31.20
CA VAL A 361 -10.65 -11.22 30.43
C VAL A 361 -11.06 -11.65 29.02
N THR A 362 -12.23 -11.26 28.56
CA THR A 362 -12.90 -11.91 27.42
C THR A 362 -13.02 -11.06 26.16
N GLU A 363 -12.98 -9.73 26.26
CA GLU A 363 -13.28 -8.84 25.11
C GLU A 363 -12.44 -7.54 25.16
N LEU A 364 -11.17 -7.63 25.57
CA LEU A 364 -10.35 -6.47 25.87
C LEU A 364 -10.16 -5.56 24.65
N ASP A 365 -10.63 -4.32 24.79
CA ASP A 365 -10.25 -3.17 23.98
C ASP A 365 -10.22 -1.91 24.86
N ILE A 366 -9.39 -0.92 24.50
CA ILE A 366 -9.25 0.30 25.29
C ILE A 366 -9.31 1.50 24.36
N ARG A 367 -10.53 2.01 24.13
CA ARG A 367 -10.79 3.06 23.14
C ARG A 367 -10.32 4.44 23.60
N MET A 368 -10.00 5.30 22.64
CA MET A 368 -9.69 6.72 22.87
C MET A 368 -10.62 7.62 22.05
N THR A 369 -10.78 8.86 22.51
CA THR A 369 -11.36 9.94 21.68
C THR A 369 -10.36 10.30 20.58
N LEU A 370 -10.82 10.35 19.34
CA LEU A 370 -10.00 10.71 18.17
C LEU A 370 -9.79 12.23 18.08
N PRO A 371 -8.69 12.71 17.47
CA PRO A 371 -7.66 11.95 16.74
C PRO A 371 -6.64 11.24 17.65
N VAL A 372 -5.96 10.24 17.09
CA VAL A 372 -4.84 9.56 17.76
C VAL A 372 -3.71 10.56 18.03
N THR A 373 -3.12 10.48 19.23
CA THR A 373 -1.93 11.25 19.60
C THR A 373 -0.93 10.37 20.34
N ASP A 374 0.35 10.73 20.33
CA ASP A 374 1.39 9.98 21.06
C ASP A 374 1.09 9.87 22.56
N ALA A 375 0.50 10.91 23.16
CA ALA A 375 0.09 10.91 24.56
C ALA A 375 -1.01 9.88 24.83
N LEU A 376 -2.01 9.80 23.95
CA LEU A 376 -3.09 8.80 24.05
C LEU A 376 -2.56 7.38 23.81
N LEU A 377 -1.64 7.17 22.88
CA LEU A 377 -1.01 5.87 22.64
C LEU A 377 -0.13 5.43 23.83
N ALA A 378 0.60 6.35 24.45
CA ALA A 378 1.39 6.08 25.65
C ALA A 378 0.49 5.74 26.85
N GLN A 379 -0.62 6.45 27.03
CA GLN A 379 -1.59 6.13 28.08
C GLN A 379 -2.28 4.78 27.80
N GLN A 380 -2.69 4.53 26.56
CA GLN A 380 -3.27 3.24 26.15
C GLN A 380 -2.30 2.08 26.41
N LYS A 381 -1.00 2.25 26.14
CA LYS A 381 0.02 1.25 26.50
C LYS A 381 -0.02 0.90 27.99
N LYS A 382 -0.07 1.92 28.85
CA LYS A 382 -0.13 1.74 30.31
C LYS A 382 -1.44 1.05 30.73
N ASP A 383 -2.55 1.41 30.10
CA ASP A 383 -3.86 0.84 30.42
C ASP A 383 -3.93 -0.65 30.03
N TYR A 384 -3.43 -1.02 28.84
CA TYR A 384 -3.30 -2.43 28.43
C TYR A 384 -2.36 -3.21 29.36
N TYR A 385 -1.22 -2.62 29.72
CA TYR A 385 -0.31 -3.21 30.70
C TYR A 385 -1.03 -3.49 32.03
N ASN A 386 -1.80 -2.54 32.55
CA ASN A 386 -2.49 -2.68 33.84
C ASN A 386 -3.47 -3.86 33.85
N VAL A 387 -4.29 -4.00 32.80
CA VAL A 387 -5.27 -5.10 32.69
C VAL A 387 -4.58 -6.45 32.60
N VAL A 388 -3.60 -6.57 31.70
CA VAL A 388 -2.89 -7.84 31.49
C VAL A 388 -2.08 -8.22 32.71
N ALA A 389 -1.36 -7.27 33.33
CA ALA A 389 -0.58 -7.50 34.54
C ALA A 389 -1.47 -7.88 35.74
N ALA A 390 -2.67 -7.30 35.85
CA ALA A 390 -3.63 -7.69 36.87
C ALA A 390 -4.12 -9.13 36.68
N CYS A 391 -4.39 -9.55 35.45
CA CYS A 391 -4.69 -10.96 35.18
C CYS A 391 -3.48 -11.85 35.49
N VAL A 392 -2.27 -11.47 35.06
CA VAL A 392 -1.02 -12.18 35.37
C VAL A 392 -0.86 -12.42 36.87
N GLN A 393 -1.04 -11.37 37.67
CA GLN A 393 -0.91 -11.40 39.12
C GLN A 393 -1.98 -12.26 39.83
N THR A 394 -3.18 -12.39 39.26
CA THR A 394 -4.29 -13.12 39.87
C THR A 394 -4.27 -14.59 39.44
N SER A 395 -4.02 -15.51 40.38
CA SER A 395 -3.95 -16.95 40.10
C SER A 395 -5.23 -17.53 39.50
N GLY A 396 -6.41 -17.02 39.90
CA GLY A 396 -7.70 -17.41 39.35
C GLY A 396 -8.03 -16.81 37.99
N CYS A 397 -7.25 -15.85 37.48
CA CYS A 397 -7.42 -15.32 36.12
C CYS A 397 -6.65 -16.20 35.13
N ILE A 398 -7.35 -16.84 34.21
CA ILE A 398 -6.79 -17.90 33.36
C ILE A 398 -6.29 -17.43 32.00
N GLY A 399 -6.67 -16.24 31.54
CA GLY A 399 -6.32 -15.78 30.20
C GLY A 399 -6.94 -14.43 29.85
N VAL A 400 -6.46 -13.87 28.75
CA VAL A 400 -6.91 -12.59 28.19
C VAL A 400 -7.24 -12.78 26.72
N THR A 401 -8.36 -12.24 26.29
CA THR A 401 -8.82 -12.21 24.90
C THR A 401 -9.04 -10.76 24.49
N ILE A 402 -8.52 -10.34 23.34
CA ILE A 402 -8.79 -9.02 22.75
C ILE A 402 -9.93 -9.09 21.72
N TRP A 403 -10.76 -8.05 21.64
CA TRP A 403 -11.95 -8.06 20.79
C TRP A 403 -11.65 -7.56 19.36
N ALA A 404 -11.24 -8.50 18.51
CA ALA A 404 -10.37 -8.28 17.34
C ALA A 404 -8.95 -7.84 17.75
N TYR A 405 -8.03 -7.75 16.80
CA TYR A 405 -6.66 -7.31 17.09
C TYR A 405 -6.21 -6.05 16.32
N SER A 406 -6.92 -5.67 15.24
CA SER A 406 -6.61 -4.49 14.44
C SER A 406 -7.75 -3.47 14.48
N ASP A 407 -7.39 -2.19 14.62
CA ASP A 407 -8.33 -1.07 14.60
C ASP A 407 -9.25 -1.06 13.37
N TYR A 408 -8.85 -1.68 12.25
CA TYR A 408 -9.66 -1.81 11.04
C TYR A 408 -10.97 -2.59 11.25
N TYR A 409 -10.92 -3.68 12.03
CA TYR A 409 -12.08 -4.53 12.31
C TYR A 409 -12.74 -4.23 13.65
N SER A 410 -12.28 -3.18 14.36
CA SER A 410 -12.86 -2.82 15.65
C SER A 410 -14.33 -2.42 15.51
N TRP A 411 -15.17 -2.95 16.39
CA TRP A 411 -16.57 -2.56 16.52
C TRP A 411 -16.75 -1.13 17.05
N ILE A 412 -15.75 -0.59 17.75
CA ILE A 412 -15.83 0.67 18.50
C ILE A 412 -16.32 1.86 17.66
N PRO A 413 -15.77 2.15 16.46
CA PRO A 413 -16.20 3.34 15.71
C PRO A 413 -17.67 3.32 15.31
N SER A 414 -18.27 2.13 15.16
CA SER A 414 -19.69 1.98 14.80
C SER A 414 -20.64 2.19 15.98
N VAL A 415 -20.15 2.03 17.22
CA VAL A 415 -20.95 2.12 18.46
C VAL A 415 -20.70 3.44 19.19
N PHE A 416 -19.45 3.90 19.23
CA PHE A 416 -19.02 5.08 19.97
C PHE A 416 -18.51 6.16 19.02
N SER A 417 -19.43 7.02 18.57
CA SER A 417 -19.10 8.13 17.66
C SER A 417 -17.93 8.98 18.17
N GLY A 418 -16.94 9.20 17.30
CA GLY A 418 -15.73 9.97 17.62
C GLY A 418 -14.68 9.24 18.45
N GLN A 419 -14.88 7.95 18.73
CA GLN A 419 -13.93 7.10 19.45
C GLN A 419 -13.45 5.95 18.57
N GLY A 420 -12.24 5.46 18.82
CA GLY A 420 -11.62 4.41 18.03
C GLY A 420 -10.22 4.08 18.51
N ALA A 421 -9.39 3.60 17.59
CA ALA A 421 -7.99 3.23 17.82
C ALA A 421 -7.80 2.37 19.08
N ALA A 422 -8.70 1.41 19.32
CA ALA A 422 -8.85 0.74 20.61
C ALA A 422 -7.94 -0.49 20.77
N LEU A 423 -7.37 -1.02 19.69
CA LEU A 423 -6.74 -2.33 19.64
C LEU A 423 -5.20 -2.27 19.57
N PRO A 424 -4.49 -3.40 19.79
CA PRO A 424 -3.03 -3.41 19.84
C PRO A 424 -2.34 -3.22 18.49
N PHE A 425 -3.06 -3.40 17.39
CA PHE A 425 -2.59 -3.11 16.04
C PHE A 425 -3.44 -2.01 15.41
N ASP A 426 -2.81 -1.14 14.64
CA ASP A 426 -3.51 -0.11 13.88
C ASP A 426 -4.29 -0.70 12.70
N GLU A 427 -4.98 0.14 11.95
CA GLU A 427 -5.75 -0.25 10.75
C GLU A 427 -4.88 -0.81 9.61
N TYR A 428 -3.55 -0.73 9.75
CA TYR A 428 -2.54 -1.20 8.81
C TYR A 428 -1.77 -2.43 9.32
N LEU A 429 -2.27 -3.06 10.39
CA LEU A 429 -1.68 -4.23 11.06
C LEU A 429 -0.27 -3.97 11.62
N GLN A 430 0.09 -2.71 11.89
CA GLN A 430 1.33 -2.39 12.60
C GLN A 430 1.09 -2.44 14.12
N PRO A 431 2.02 -3.01 14.91
CA PRO A 431 1.88 -3.04 16.35
C PRO A 431 1.98 -1.62 16.92
N LYS A 432 0.94 -1.21 17.66
CA LYS A 432 0.91 0.04 18.43
C LYS A 432 1.65 -0.13 19.76
N PRO A 433 1.93 0.97 20.50
CA PRO A 433 2.48 0.89 21.86
C PRO A 433 1.73 -0.06 22.80
N ALA A 434 0.41 -0.21 22.62
CA ALA A 434 -0.42 -1.17 23.33
C ALA A 434 0.06 -2.63 23.21
N PHE A 435 0.47 -3.07 22.02
CA PHE A 435 1.04 -4.41 21.81
C PHE A 435 2.23 -4.68 22.73
N TYR A 436 3.13 -3.71 22.83
CA TYR A 436 4.31 -3.81 23.67
C TYR A 436 3.97 -3.74 25.16
N GLY A 437 2.96 -2.96 25.55
CA GLY A 437 2.44 -2.96 26.93
C GLY A 437 1.87 -4.31 27.36
N ILE A 438 1.18 -5.01 26.45
CA ILE A 438 0.73 -6.40 26.68
C ILE A 438 1.93 -7.33 26.87
N ALA A 439 2.89 -7.29 25.95
CA ALA A 439 4.08 -8.14 26.03
C ALA A 439 4.87 -7.93 27.33
N GLU A 440 5.09 -6.67 27.72
CA GLU A 440 5.77 -6.27 28.96
C GLU A 440 5.05 -6.81 30.22
N ALA A 441 3.72 -6.75 30.24
CA ALA A 441 2.91 -7.29 31.33
C ALA A 441 3.03 -8.81 31.44
N LEU A 442 3.08 -9.52 30.31
CA LEU A 442 3.22 -10.97 30.28
C LEU A 442 4.62 -11.44 30.68
N THR A 443 5.66 -10.64 30.46
CA THR A 443 7.04 -10.97 30.89
C THR A 443 7.34 -10.60 32.34
N GLY A 444 6.47 -9.86 33.03
CA GLY A 444 6.67 -9.42 34.41
C GLY A 444 7.77 -8.36 34.58
N THR A 445 8.23 -7.74 33.49
CA THR A 445 9.25 -6.68 33.51
C THR A 445 8.59 -5.32 33.74
N THR A 446 8.75 -4.77 34.94
CA THR A 446 8.38 -3.39 35.26
C THR A 446 9.53 -2.44 34.92
N THR A 447 9.27 -1.43 34.09
CA THR A 447 10.12 -0.22 34.05
C THR A 447 9.84 0.57 35.33
N THR A 448 10.47 0.16 36.44
CA THR A 448 10.36 0.88 37.71
C THR A 448 11.33 2.06 37.67
N THR A 449 10.83 3.25 37.37
CA THR A 449 11.52 4.49 37.75
C THR A 449 11.39 4.62 39.26
N SER A 450 12.34 4.05 40.01
CA SER A 450 12.42 4.19 41.46
C SER A 450 12.75 5.64 41.83
N SER A 451 11.72 6.44 42.08
CA SER A 451 11.83 7.65 42.88
C SER A 451 11.64 7.29 44.35
N THR A 452 12.74 7.00 45.04
CA THR A 452 12.76 6.97 46.51
C THR A 452 13.13 8.37 47.00
N THR A 453 12.10 9.16 47.37
CA THR A 453 12.27 10.38 48.15
C THR A 453 12.23 10.01 49.62
N SER A 454 13.35 10.10 50.32
CA SER A 454 13.39 10.27 51.78
C SER A 454 13.77 11.71 52.09
N ILE A 455 12.85 12.43 52.73
CA ILE A 455 13.04 13.80 53.22
C ILE A 455 13.75 13.72 54.58
N SER A 456 14.84 14.47 54.73
CA SER A 456 15.23 15.00 56.03
C SER A 456 15.83 16.40 55.85
N THR A 457 15.18 17.37 56.47
CA THR A 457 15.50 18.79 56.56
C THR A 457 16.86 19.06 57.21
N SER A 458 17.64 20.00 56.67
CA SER A 458 18.58 20.86 57.42
C SER A 458 19.02 22.07 56.57
N THR A 459 18.94 23.23 57.21
CA THR A 459 19.40 24.58 56.84
C THR A 459 20.80 24.68 56.19
N THR A 460 20.96 25.61 55.23
CA THR A 460 21.85 26.81 55.28
C THR A 460 22.22 27.30 53.88
N SER A 461 22.09 28.61 53.65
CA SER A 461 22.45 29.37 52.46
C SER A 461 23.96 29.35 52.14
N VAL A 462 24.38 29.17 50.87
CA VAL A 462 25.56 29.86 50.28
C VAL A 462 25.42 29.97 48.75
N ILE A 463 25.94 31.10 48.25
CA ILE A 463 26.02 31.69 46.91
C ILE A 463 26.90 30.87 45.93
N SER A 464 26.57 30.97 44.63
CA SER A 464 27.48 31.26 43.50
C SER A 464 27.63 30.26 42.34
N SER A 465 27.62 30.88 41.16
CA SER A 465 28.34 30.59 39.92
C SER A 465 27.98 29.35 39.09
N THR A 466 27.12 29.62 38.13
CA THR A 466 27.22 29.30 36.69
C THR A 466 28.54 28.66 36.24
N SER A 467 28.44 27.43 35.73
CA SER A 467 29.34 26.94 34.68
C SER A 467 28.58 26.02 33.73
N THR A 468 28.46 26.50 32.50
CA THR A 468 27.84 25.84 31.36
C THR A 468 28.79 24.76 30.85
N SER A 469 28.40 23.49 30.87
CA SER A 469 29.06 22.45 30.08
C SER A 469 28.06 21.45 29.51
N SER A 470 27.95 21.51 28.19
CA SER A 470 27.58 20.47 27.22
C SER A 470 26.88 19.21 27.73
N SER A 471 25.57 19.12 27.46
CA SER A 471 24.82 17.86 27.46
C SER A 471 25.20 17.03 26.24
N SER A 472 25.77 15.86 26.50
CA SER A 472 25.85 14.76 25.55
C SER A 472 24.45 14.20 25.29
N SER A 473 23.99 14.31 24.06
CA SER A 473 22.74 13.72 23.59
C SER A 473 22.83 12.20 23.58
N THR A 474 22.12 11.55 24.49
CA THR A 474 21.82 10.12 24.42
C THR A 474 20.80 9.88 23.31
N SER A 475 21.27 9.32 22.21
CA SER A 475 20.46 8.92 21.06
C SER A 475 19.52 7.79 21.47
N ALA A 476 18.21 8.06 21.45
CA ALA A 476 17.18 7.03 21.57
C ALA A 476 17.24 6.08 20.36
N SER A 477 17.22 4.78 20.63
CA SER A 477 17.20 3.73 19.60
C SER A 477 15.83 3.75 18.90
N ALA A 478 15.81 4.21 17.65
CA ALA A 478 14.59 4.30 16.84
C ALA A 478 14.12 2.90 16.40
N THR A 479 12.85 2.61 16.63
CA THR A 479 12.09 1.50 16.01
C THR A 479 12.01 1.77 14.49
N PRO A 480 12.19 0.77 13.61
CA PRO A 480 12.22 1.02 12.17
C PRO A 480 10.82 1.31 11.62
N THR A 481 10.50 2.60 11.44
CA THR A 481 9.42 3.08 10.56
C THR A 481 9.76 2.76 9.10
N LEU A 482 8.77 2.41 8.28
CA LEU A 482 8.98 2.29 6.82
C LEU A 482 9.57 3.61 6.30
N ALA A 483 10.68 3.55 5.58
CA ALA A 483 11.35 4.76 5.13
C ALA A 483 10.45 5.51 4.12
N PRO A 484 10.23 6.82 4.28
CA PRO A 484 9.32 7.57 3.42
C PRO A 484 10.00 7.83 2.06
N LEU A 485 9.90 6.86 1.15
CA LEU A 485 10.66 6.85 -0.11
C LEU A 485 10.46 8.13 -0.94
N ASN A 486 9.25 8.67 -0.97
CA ASN A 486 8.97 9.91 -1.66
C ASN A 486 9.60 11.12 -0.98
N ASP A 487 9.52 11.21 0.35
CA ASP A 487 10.17 12.30 1.09
C ASP A 487 11.68 12.26 0.95
N LEU A 488 12.24 11.05 0.96
CA LEU A 488 13.66 10.81 0.77
C LEU A 488 14.12 11.15 -0.64
N ALA A 489 13.31 10.84 -1.66
CA ALA A 489 13.55 11.28 -3.03
C ALA A 489 13.53 12.82 -3.12
N LYS A 490 12.53 13.47 -2.50
CA LYS A 490 12.45 14.93 -2.41
C LYS A 490 13.64 15.56 -1.68
N ALA A 491 14.05 14.98 -0.56
CA ALA A 491 15.24 15.39 0.18
C ALA A 491 16.53 15.25 -0.64
N ALA A 492 16.58 14.26 -1.54
CA ALA A 492 17.65 14.06 -2.51
C ALA A 492 17.52 14.93 -3.79
N GLY A 493 16.59 15.90 -3.80
CA GLY A 493 16.38 16.83 -4.91
C GLY A 493 15.60 16.26 -6.09
N LYS A 494 14.88 15.14 -5.89
CA LYS A 494 13.98 14.54 -6.89
C LYS A 494 12.56 15.04 -6.71
N GLN A 495 11.76 14.95 -7.76
CA GLN A 495 10.36 15.39 -7.74
C GLN A 495 9.47 14.37 -7.02
N TYR A 496 9.74 13.07 -7.25
CA TYR A 496 8.94 11.99 -6.68
C TYR A 496 9.73 10.68 -6.53
N PHE A 497 9.21 9.82 -5.65
CA PHE A 497 9.24 8.37 -5.82
C PHE A 497 7.81 7.92 -6.13
N GLY A 498 7.58 7.15 -7.18
CA GLY A 498 6.23 6.86 -7.70
C GLY A 498 5.93 5.37 -7.81
N VAL A 499 4.68 5.07 -8.14
CA VAL A 499 4.21 3.69 -8.36
C VAL A 499 3.13 3.64 -9.45
N ALA A 500 3.16 2.57 -10.24
CA ALA A 500 2.10 2.27 -11.19
C ALA A 500 0.92 1.56 -10.52
N VAL A 501 -0.29 1.91 -10.94
CA VAL A 501 -1.54 1.41 -10.34
C VAL A 501 -2.59 1.14 -11.41
N ASP A 502 -3.33 0.05 -11.26
CA ASP A 502 -4.53 -0.23 -12.04
C ASP A 502 -5.83 -0.11 -11.22
N SER A 503 -6.96 0.12 -11.90
CA SER A 503 -8.23 0.44 -11.22
C SER A 503 -8.74 -0.68 -10.30
N HIS A 504 -8.42 -1.93 -10.60
CA HIS A 504 -8.81 -3.08 -9.78
C HIS A 504 -8.03 -3.17 -8.46
N GLU A 505 -6.85 -2.58 -8.41
CA GLU A 505 -6.03 -2.49 -7.20
C GLU A 505 -6.59 -1.47 -6.21
N LEU A 506 -7.30 -0.43 -6.70
CA LEU A 506 -7.95 0.55 -5.85
C LEU A 506 -9.05 -0.03 -4.96
N ALA A 507 -9.67 -1.12 -5.40
CA ALA A 507 -10.67 -1.85 -4.62
C ALA A 507 -10.05 -2.77 -3.56
N ASN A 508 -8.73 -3.02 -3.61
CA ASN A 508 -8.05 -3.83 -2.62
C ASN A 508 -7.58 -2.96 -1.45
N ALA A 509 -8.31 -3.00 -0.34
CA ALA A 509 -7.96 -2.26 0.89
C ALA A 509 -6.55 -2.57 1.42
N THR A 510 -6.04 -3.80 1.24
CA THR A 510 -4.64 -4.15 1.59
C THR A 510 -3.65 -3.45 0.68
N TYR A 511 -3.95 -3.35 -0.62
CA TYR A 511 -3.09 -2.61 -1.54
C TYR A 511 -3.16 -1.10 -1.26
N ARG A 512 -4.29 -0.61 -0.76
CA ARG A 512 -4.45 0.80 -0.41
C ARG A 512 -3.66 1.24 0.82
N VAL A 513 -3.26 0.33 1.71
CA VAL A 513 -2.46 0.64 2.92
C VAL A 513 -1.16 1.39 2.60
N LEU A 514 -0.35 0.87 1.68
CA LEU A 514 0.90 1.54 1.29
C LEU A 514 0.66 2.55 0.18
N LEU A 515 -0.36 2.29 -0.66
CA LEU A 515 -0.66 3.15 -1.78
C LEU A 515 -1.22 4.50 -1.37
N ASP A 516 -1.95 4.62 -0.26
CA ASP A 516 -2.50 5.90 0.25
C ASP A 516 -1.47 6.72 1.03
N ASN A 517 -0.29 6.16 1.30
CA ASN A 517 0.77 6.86 2.01
C ASN A 517 1.61 7.72 1.06
N THR A 518 1.30 9.02 1.01
CA THR A 518 2.00 9.99 0.16
C THR A 518 3.47 10.23 0.53
N HIS A 519 3.91 9.76 1.70
CA HIS A 519 5.32 9.74 2.09
C HIS A 519 6.08 8.58 1.44
N LEU A 520 5.40 7.50 1.06
CA LEU A 520 5.98 6.40 0.29
C LEU A 520 5.97 6.71 -1.21
N PHE A 521 4.84 7.21 -1.72
CA PHE A 521 4.68 7.52 -3.14
C PHE A 521 4.24 8.98 -3.33
N GLY A 522 4.83 9.70 -4.27
CA GLY A 522 4.44 11.07 -4.63
C GLY A 522 3.82 11.18 -6.02
N GLN A 523 3.92 10.11 -6.81
CA GLN A 523 3.42 10.06 -8.17
C GLN A 523 2.74 8.72 -8.43
N ILE A 524 1.60 8.77 -9.13
CA ILE A 524 0.86 7.61 -9.62
C ILE A 524 0.94 7.58 -11.14
N THR A 525 1.17 6.38 -11.68
CA THR A 525 1.02 6.09 -13.12
C THR A 525 -0.14 5.12 -13.32
N PRO A 526 -1.31 5.55 -13.84
CA PRO A 526 -2.37 4.64 -14.24
C PRO A 526 -1.89 3.67 -15.32
N GLY A 527 -1.95 2.37 -15.06
CA GLY A 527 -1.37 1.33 -15.92
C GLY A 527 -2.18 1.09 -17.20
N ASN A 528 -3.12 0.14 -17.17
CA ASN A 528 -3.84 -0.31 -18.35
C ASN A 528 -5.04 0.57 -18.71
N LYS A 529 -5.64 1.26 -17.74
CA LYS A 529 -6.90 1.99 -17.94
C LYS A 529 -6.78 3.31 -18.71
N MET A 530 -5.57 3.74 -19.03
CA MET A 530 -5.30 4.93 -19.86
C MET A 530 -4.79 4.61 -21.27
N LYS A 531 -4.68 3.33 -21.63
CA LYS A 531 -4.24 2.89 -22.97
C LYS A 531 -5.37 3.01 -23.99
N TRP A 532 -5.01 3.00 -25.28
CA TRP A 532 -5.93 3.30 -26.37
C TRP A 532 -7.14 2.36 -26.40
N ASP A 533 -6.94 1.05 -26.26
CA ASP A 533 -8.03 0.07 -26.28
C ASP A 533 -9.06 0.27 -25.16
N ALA A 534 -8.63 0.76 -24.00
CA ALA A 534 -9.47 1.06 -22.86
C ALA A 534 -10.18 2.41 -22.97
N THR A 535 -9.57 3.38 -23.65
CA THR A 535 -10.07 4.77 -23.72
C THR A 535 -10.84 5.08 -25.00
N GLU A 536 -10.61 4.34 -26.08
CA GLU A 536 -11.33 4.44 -27.35
C GLU A 536 -11.54 3.04 -27.96
N PRO A 537 -12.35 2.18 -27.32
CA PRO A 537 -12.57 0.80 -27.76
C PRO A 537 -13.21 0.69 -29.15
N SER A 538 -13.87 1.76 -29.61
CA SER A 538 -14.44 1.89 -30.95
C SER A 538 -14.19 3.30 -31.47
N ARG A 539 -13.94 3.43 -32.78
CA ARG A 539 -13.56 4.71 -33.41
C ARG A 539 -14.51 5.85 -33.03
N GLY A 540 -13.96 6.91 -32.43
CA GLY A 540 -14.70 8.10 -32.01
C GLY A 540 -15.57 7.91 -30.76
N THR A 541 -15.59 6.72 -30.14
CA THR A 541 -16.34 6.43 -28.91
C THR A 541 -15.38 6.31 -27.76
N PHE A 542 -15.28 7.36 -26.94
CA PHE A 542 -14.37 7.41 -25.81
C PHE A 542 -15.03 6.91 -24.51
N THR A 543 -14.26 6.20 -23.70
CA THR A 543 -14.64 5.73 -22.37
C THR A 543 -13.57 6.09 -21.36
N PHE A 544 -13.88 7.01 -20.44
CA PHE A 544 -12.91 7.49 -19.45
C PHE A 544 -13.14 7.00 -18.03
N SER A 545 -14.28 6.37 -17.73
CA SER A 545 -14.73 6.10 -16.35
C SER A 545 -13.68 5.43 -15.45
N ALA A 546 -12.96 4.42 -15.94
CA ALA A 546 -11.93 3.74 -15.17
C ALA A 546 -10.68 4.62 -14.93
N ALA A 547 -10.29 5.41 -15.93
CA ALA A 547 -9.20 6.37 -15.81
C ALA A 547 -9.60 7.57 -14.93
N ASP A 548 -10.84 8.06 -15.04
CA ASP A 548 -11.42 9.11 -14.21
C ASP A 548 -11.42 8.73 -12.73
N ALA A 549 -11.79 7.48 -12.41
CA ALA A 549 -11.75 6.98 -11.05
C ALA A 549 -10.33 7.01 -10.46
N LEU A 550 -9.33 6.57 -11.24
CA LEU A 550 -7.93 6.61 -10.84
C LEU A 550 -7.41 8.05 -10.66
N VAL A 551 -7.70 8.93 -11.63
CA VAL A 551 -7.27 10.33 -11.59
C VAL A 551 -7.92 11.07 -10.42
N THR A 552 -9.23 10.91 -10.24
CA THR A 552 -9.98 11.54 -9.15
C THR A 552 -9.44 11.10 -7.79
N TRP A 553 -9.22 9.79 -7.62
CA TRP A 553 -8.62 9.26 -6.38
C TRP A 553 -7.21 9.82 -6.17
N ALA A 554 -6.36 9.83 -7.19
CA ALA A 554 -4.99 10.29 -7.09
C ALA A 554 -4.91 11.79 -6.74
N GLN A 555 -5.73 12.63 -7.39
CA GLN A 555 -5.84 14.05 -7.07
C GLN A 555 -6.36 14.30 -5.65
N GLY A 556 -7.39 13.55 -5.24
CA GLY A 556 -7.97 13.65 -3.90
C GLY A 556 -6.96 13.33 -2.78
N ASN A 557 -5.93 12.54 -3.08
CA ASN A 557 -4.86 12.18 -2.16
C ASN A 557 -3.56 12.99 -2.39
N GLY A 558 -3.56 13.96 -3.32
CA GLY A 558 -2.41 14.85 -3.52
C GLY A 558 -1.26 14.26 -4.32
N TYR A 559 -1.48 13.20 -5.09
CA TYR A 559 -0.47 12.62 -5.99
C TYR A 559 -0.24 13.47 -7.24
N GLU A 560 1.02 13.52 -7.71
CA GLU A 560 1.30 13.82 -9.11
C GLU A 560 0.85 12.65 -9.99
N ILE A 561 0.37 12.92 -11.21
CA ILE A 561 -0.10 11.87 -12.12
C ILE A 561 0.71 11.89 -13.41
N ARG A 562 1.27 10.73 -13.77
CA ARG A 562 1.83 10.46 -15.10
C ARG A 562 0.81 9.67 -15.92
N GLY A 563 0.38 10.18 -17.06
CA GLY A 563 -0.52 9.47 -17.96
C GLY A 563 0.26 8.47 -18.82
N HIS A 564 -0.15 7.20 -18.81
CA HIS A 564 0.46 6.11 -19.55
C HIS A 564 -0.61 5.27 -20.27
N THR A 565 -0.70 5.26 -21.59
CA THR A 565 0.08 6.02 -22.59
C THR A 565 -0.81 6.32 -23.80
N LEU A 566 -0.50 7.39 -24.53
CA LEU A 566 -1.33 7.86 -25.65
C LEU A 566 -1.18 6.98 -26.91
N VAL A 567 0.03 6.48 -27.19
CA VAL A 567 0.31 5.70 -28.42
C VAL A 567 1.24 4.55 -28.09
N TRP A 568 0.72 3.33 -28.17
CA TRP A 568 1.51 2.11 -27.98
C TRP A 568 1.05 0.99 -28.90
N HIS A 569 1.99 0.37 -29.60
CA HIS A 569 1.69 -0.65 -30.62
C HIS A 569 1.13 -1.96 -30.05
N SER A 570 1.46 -2.30 -28.79
CA SER A 570 1.19 -3.61 -28.20
C SER A 570 -0.22 -3.76 -27.62
N GLN A 571 -0.91 -2.65 -27.34
CA GLN A 571 -2.27 -2.64 -26.80
C GLN A 571 -3.12 -1.59 -27.50
N LEU A 572 -3.51 -1.93 -28.73
CA LEU A 572 -4.38 -1.13 -29.59
C LEU A 572 -5.75 -1.79 -29.73
N PRO A 573 -6.83 -1.00 -29.86
CA PRO A 573 -8.12 -1.56 -30.24
C PRO A 573 -8.02 -2.16 -31.65
N SER A 574 -8.71 -3.28 -31.87
CA SER A 574 -8.60 -4.06 -33.12
C SER A 574 -8.93 -3.26 -34.37
N TRP A 575 -9.83 -2.27 -34.26
CA TRP A 575 -10.19 -1.39 -35.37
C TRP A 575 -9.04 -0.48 -35.82
N VAL A 576 -8.07 -0.18 -34.95
CA VAL A 576 -6.83 0.55 -35.33
C VAL A 576 -5.82 -0.42 -35.91
N SER A 577 -5.52 -1.52 -35.21
CA SER A 577 -4.46 -2.46 -35.61
C SER A 577 -4.77 -3.19 -36.92
N SER A 578 -6.05 -3.43 -37.21
CA SER A 578 -6.52 -4.16 -38.39
C SER A 578 -7.31 -3.30 -39.38
N GLY A 579 -7.35 -1.97 -39.18
CA GLY A 579 -8.22 -1.08 -39.93
C GLY A 579 -7.82 -0.85 -41.40
N GLY A 580 -6.56 -1.15 -41.77
CA GLY A 580 -6.07 -1.00 -43.15
C GLY A 580 -6.17 0.43 -43.68
N PHE A 581 -6.04 1.42 -42.81
CA PHE A 581 -6.22 2.83 -43.14
C PHE A 581 -5.11 3.36 -44.04
N ASP A 582 -5.46 4.29 -44.93
CA ASP A 582 -4.46 5.11 -45.61
C ASP A 582 -3.79 6.09 -44.64
N ASN A 583 -2.72 6.74 -45.12
CA ASN A 583 -1.92 7.68 -44.33
C ASN A 583 -2.77 8.84 -43.77
N ALA A 584 -3.58 9.52 -44.61
CA ALA A 584 -4.53 10.56 -44.18
C ALA A 584 -5.34 10.14 -42.97
N THR A 585 -5.97 8.97 -43.13
CA THR A 585 -7.00 8.51 -42.22
C THR A 585 -6.35 8.12 -40.90
N LEU A 586 -5.20 7.44 -40.94
CA LEU A 586 -4.48 7.08 -39.72
C LEU A 586 -3.89 8.30 -39.00
N VAL A 587 -3.41 9.31 -39.73
CA VAL A 587 -2.98 10.59 -39.13
C VAL A 587 -4.15 11.26 -38.41
N SER A 588 -5.31 11.36 -39.06
CA SER A 588 -6.51 11.96 -38.44
C SER A 588 -7.00 11.16 -37.23
N ILE A 589 -6.94 9.83 -37.29
CA ILE A 589 -7.27 8.94 -36.15
C ILE A 589 -6.33 9.21 -34.98
N LEU A 590 -5.02 9.27 -35.24
CA LEU A 590 -3.99 9.51 -34.24
C LEU A 590 -4.17 10.88 -33.57
N GLU A 591 -4.34 11.94 -34.35
CA GLU A 591 -4.58 13.29 -33.84
C GLU A 591 -5.86 13.35 -33.00
N ASN A 592 -6.95 12.77 -33.50
CA ASN A 592 -8.23 12.75 -32.78
C ASN A 592 -8.10 12.01 -31.43
N HIS A 593 -7.46 10.85 -31.41
CA HIS A 593 -7.25 10.08 -30.18
C HIS A 593 -6.47 10.89 -29.14
N VAL A 594 -5.28 11.36 -29.53
CA VAL A 594 -4.38 12.11 -28.67
C VAL A 594 -5.05 13.40 -28.17
N THR A 595 -5.70 14.16 -29.05
CA THR A 595 -6.35 15.41 -28.67
C THR A 595 -7.49 15.18 -27.69
N ASN A 596 -8.36 14.19 -27.90
CA ASN A 596 -9.49 13.95 -26.99
C ASN A 596 -9.00 13.47 -25.61
N LEU A 597 -8.07 12.51 -25.56
CA LEU A 597 -7.58 11.97 -24.29
C LEU A 597 -6.81 13.02 -23.47
N VAL A 598 -5.93 13.80 -24.11
CA VAL A 598 -5.18 14.87 -23.41
C VAL A 598 -6.10 16.03 -23.01
N THR A 599 -7.10 16.37 -23.83
CA THR A 599 -8.07 17.43 -23.49
C THR A 599 -8.92 17.04 -22.30
N HIS A 600 -9.38 15.78 -22.23
CA HIS A 600 -10.21 15.28 -21.14
C HIS A 600 -9.50 15.37 -19.78
N PHE A 601 -8.20 15.02 -19.73
CA PHE A 601 -7.41 15.06 -18.50
C PHE A 601 -6.54 16.31 -18.32
N LYS A 602 -6.82 17.36 -19.08
CA LYS A 602 -6.06 18.61 -19.07
C LYS A 602 -5.96 19.19 -17.65
N GLY A 603 -4.74 19.51 -17.23
CA GLY A 603 -4.46 20.03 -15.89
C GLY A 603 -4.41 18.99 -14.76
N SER A 604 -4.96 17.79 -14.96
CA SER A 604 -4.86 16.69 -13.98
C SER A 604 -3.58 15.87 -14.15
N ILE A 605 -3.14 15.68 -15.40
CA ILE A 605 -1.92 14.94 -15.72
C ILE A 605 -0.74 15.91 -15.78
N LYS A 606 0.36 15.56 -15.10
CA LYS A 606 1.58 16.37 -15.08
C LYS A 606 2.52 16.04 -16.23
N THR A 607 2.60 14.75 -16.59
CA THR A 607 3.40 14.24 -17.70
C THR A 607 2.66 13.16 -18.46
N TRP A 608 2.68 13.19 -19.80
CA TRP A 608 2.20 12.09 -20.64
C TRP A 608 3.34 11.30 -21.25
N ASP A 609 3.26 9.97 -21.18
CA ASP A 609 3.92 9.08 -22.14
C ASP A 609 3.19 9.19 -23.47
N VAL A 610 3.76 9.97 -24.39
CA VAL A 610 3.11 10.26 -25.68
C VAL A 610 3.24 9.08 -26.62
N VAL A 611 4.45 8.53 -26.75
CA VAL A 611 4.70 7.33 -27.56
C VAL A 611 5.55 6.36 -26.76
N ASN A 612 5.06 5.13 -26.63
CA ASN A 612 5.67 4.05 -25.89
C ASN A 612 6.33 3.03 -26.83
N GLU A 613 7.56 2.64 -26.53
CA GLU A 613 8.32 1.56 -27.19
C GLU A 613 8.52 1.76 -28.72
N ILE A 614 9.20 2.85 -29.07
CA ILE A 614 9.38 3.30 -30.46
C ILE A 614 10.36 2.41 -31.21
N PHE A 615 11.43 1.96 -30.55
CA PHE A 615 12.57 1.35 -31.22
C PHE A 615 12.76 -0.13 -30.85
N ASN A 616 13.36 -0.87 -31.79
CA ASN A 616 13.95 -2.18 -31.54
C ASN A 616 15.30 -2.03 -30.80
N GLU A 617 15.87 -3.14 -30.33
CA GLU A 617 17.15 -3.13 -29.60
C GLU A 617 18.34 -2.60 -30.44
N ASP A 618 18.27 -2.76 -31.76
CA ASP A 618 19.27 -2.24 -32.71
C ASP A 618 19.10 -0.75 -33.03
N GLY A 619 18.10 -0.08 -32.43
CA GLY A 619 17.80 1.34 -32.65
C GLY A 619 16.97 1.62 -33.91
N THR A 620 16.55 0.61 -34.66
CA THR A 620 15.63 0.78 -35.78
C THR A 620 14.20 1.01 -35.29
N PHE A 621 13.38 1.74 -36.05
CA PHE A 621 11.96 1.89 -35.74
C PHE A 621 11.25 0.53 -35.71
N ARG A 622 10.44 0.32 -34.69
CA ARG A 622 9.62 -0.88 -34.56
C ARG A 622 8.51 -0.87 -35.60
N THR A 623 8.33 -2.00 -36.29
CA THR A 623 7.19 -2.20 -37.18
C THR A 623 5.88 -2.13 -36.39
N SER A 624 5.05 -1.17 -36.74
CA SER A 624 3.70 -0.97 -36.18
C SER A 624 2.77 -0.46 -37.28
N VAL A 625 1.46 -0.47 -37.03
CA VAL A 625 0.49 0.12 -37.98
C VAL A 625 0.81 1.60 -38.24
N PHE A 626 1.30 2.33 -37.23
CA PHE A 626 1.71 3.73 -37.36
C PHE A 626 2.97 3.87 -38.21
N TYR A 627 4.05 3.16 -37.87
CA TYR A 627 5.30 3.28 -38.62
C TYR A 627 5.18 2.80 -40.07
N THR A 628 4.45 1.71 -40.30
CA THR A 628 4.26 1.15 -41.65
C THR A 628 3.45 2.08 -42.56
N THR A 629 2.50 2.82 -42.01
CA THR A 629 1.57 3.65 -42.79
C THR A 629 2.01 5.12 -42.86
N ILE A 630 2.50 5.67 -41.75
CA ILE A 630 2.87 7.09 -41.59
C ILE A 630 4.38 7.30 -41.74
N GLY A 631 5.20 6.30 -41.42
CA GLY A 631 6.64 6.49 -41.23
C GLY A 631 6.94 7.17 -39.89
N GLU A 632 8.19 7.56 -39.65
CA GLU A 632 8.66 8.13 -38.36
C GLU A 632 7.83 9.32 -37.83
N TYR A 633 7.19 10.07 -38.72
CA TYR A 633 6.43 11.29 -38.39
C TYR A 633 5.19 11.06 -37.50
N TYR A 634 4.75 9.82 -37.30
CA TYR A 634 3.67 9.55 -36.33
C TYR A 634 4.07 10.01 -34.92
N VAL A 635 5.37 10.00 -34.59
CA VAL A 635 5.88 10.53 -33.32
C VAL A 635 5.71 12.06 -33.28
N ASP A 636 6.15 12.79 -34.30
CA ASP A 636 5.98 14.24 -34.40
C ASP A 636 4.51 14.64 -34.25
N ILE A 637 3.60 13.94 -34.94
CA ILE A 637 2.16 14.20 -34.96
C ILE A 637 1.57 14.01 -33.55
N ALA A 638 1.87 12.89 -32.88
CA ALA A 638 1.36 12.63 -31.54
C ALA A 638 1.82 13.70 -30.54
N PHE A 639 3.09 14.08 -30.55
CA PHE A 639 3.61 15.12 -29.65
C PHE A 639 3.00 16.50 -29.94
N ARG A 640 2.79 16.87 -31.21
CA ARG A 640 2.12 18.13 -31.57
C ARG A 640 0.67 18.14 -31.13
N ALA A 641 -0.07 17.07 -31.35
CA ALA A 641 -1.46 16.94 -30.93
C ALA A 641 -1.59 17.05 -29.40
N ALA A 642 -0.69 16.40 -28.64
CA ALA A 642 -0.67 16.49 -27.18
C ALA A 642 -0.33 17.90 -26.69
N ALA A 643 0.69 18.54 -27.28
CA ALA A 643 1.09 19.91 -26.95
C ALA A 643 0.00 20.95 -27.27
N ALA A 644 -0.78 20.73 -28.34
CA ALA A 644 -1.89 21.59 -28.70
C ALA A 644 -3.07 21.44 -27.72
N ALA A 645 -3.36 20.23 -27.28
CA ALA A 645 -4.44 19.95 -26.32
C ALA A 645 -4.12 20.51 -24.92
N ASP A 646 -2.91 20.27 -24.41
CA ASP A 646 -2.42 20.87 -23.16
C ASP A 646 -1.01 21.49 -23.33
N PRO A 647 -0.93 22.81 -23.54
CA PRO A 647 0.36 23.50 -23.68
C PRO A 647 1.24 23.46 -22.42
N ASN A 648 0.70 23.14 -21.24
CA ASN A 648 1.42 23.17 -19.96
C ASN A 648 1.88 21.78 -19.50
N VAL A 649 1.36 20.70 -20.08
CA VAL A 649 1.76 19.32 -19.70
C VAL A 649 3.17 19.00 -20.16
N ARG A 650 3.89 18.16 -19.41
CA ARG A 650 5.16 17.58 -19.84
C ARG A 650 4.90 16.43 -20.82
N LEU A 651 5.73 16.29 -21.84
CA LEU A 651 5.58 15.28 -22.89
C LEU A 651 6.82 14.40 -22.96
N ALA A 652 6.63 13.09 -22.79
CA ALA A 652 7.69 12.10 -22.72
C ALA A 652 7.62 11.08 -23.86
N ALA A 653 8.79 10.63 -24.31
CA ALA A 653 8.94 9.39 -25.06
C ALA A 653 9.47 8.32 -24.10
N ASN A 654 8.92 7.11 -24.14
CA ASN A 654 9.16 6.05 -23.14
C ASN A 654 9.55 4.73 -23.82
N ASP A 655 10.57 4.01 -23.32
CA ASP A 655 10.97 2.69 -23.84
C ASP A 655 11.71 1.88 -22.77
N TYR A 656 11.74 0.56 -22.97
CA TYR A 656 12.52 -0.35 -22.17
C TYR A 656 13.94 -0.55 -22.72
N ASN A 657 14.84 -1.05 -21.86
CA ASN A 657 16.24 -1.37 -22.17
C ASN A 657 17.17 -0.18 -22.50
N LEU A 658 16.73 1.07 -22.31
CA LEU A 658 17.65 2.21 -22.48
C LEU A 658 18.83 2.15 -21.50
N ASP A 659 18.59 1.54 -20.33
CA ASP A 659 19.53 1.34 -19.21
C ASP A 659 20.85 0.65 -19.60
N TYR A 660 20.86 -0.12 -20.69
CA TYR A 660 22.04 -0.83 -21.18
C TYR A 660 22.98 0.04 -22.02
N GLY A 661 22.57 1.26 -22.39
CA GLY A 661 23.40 2.22 -23.15
C GLY A 661 23.73 1.80 -24.58
N GLY A 662 22.95 0.89 -25.16
CA GLY A 662 23.14 0.36 -26.51
C GLY A 662 22.59 1.26 -27.64
N ALA A 663 22.41 0.66 -28.82
CA ALA A 663 21.93 1.36 -30.01
C ALA A 663 20.55 2.00 -29.82
N LYS A 664 19.63 1.34 -29.09
CA LYS A 664 18.33 1.91 -28.74
C LYS A 664 18.43 3.23 -27.97
N MET A 665 19.33 3.32 -26.99
CA MET A 665 19.55 4.57 -26.23
C MET A 665 20.05 5.70 -27.14
N GLN A 666 20.96 5.40 -28.07
CA GLN A 666 21.43 6.38 -29.06
C GLN A 666 20.32 6.80 -30.03
N ALA A 667 19.42 5.89 -30.41
CA ALA A 667 18.25 6.23 -31.21
C ALA A 667 17.33 7.22 -30.48
N TYR A 668 17.15 7.09 -29.16
CA TYR A 668 16.42 8.06 -28.34
C TYR A 668 17.09 9.44 -28.29
N VAL A 669 18.43 9.48 -28.17
CA VAL A 669 19.19 10.75 -28.26
C VAL A 669 18.95 11.43 -29.60
N THR A 670 19.02 10.67 -30.71
CA THR A 670 18.75 11.17 -32.06
C THR A 670 17.30 11.64 -32.22
N LEU A 671 16.34 10.87 -31.70
CA LEU A 671 14.91 11.22 -31.75
C LEU A 671 14.64 12.56 -31.06
N VAL A 672 15.10 12.75 -29.83
CA VAL A 672 14.86 13.98 -29.07
C VAL A 672 15.46 15.20 -29.79
N ASN A 673 16.69 15.08 -30.30
CA ASN A 673 17.33 16.15 -31.06
C ASN A 673 16.59 16.46 -32.37
N THR A 674 16.09 15.43 -33.04
CA THR A 674 15.29 15.57 -34.27
C THR A 674 13.97 16.28 -33.99
N LEU A 675 13.21 15.83 -33.00
CA LEU A 675 11.96 16.47 -32.57
C LEU A 675 12.19 17.95 -32.20
N LYS A 676 13.24 18.25 -31.43
CA LYS A 676 13.60 19.63 -31.08
C LYS A 676 13.96 20.48 -32.30
N SER A 677 14.72 19.94 -33.25
CA SER A 677 15.07 20.64 -34.50
C SER A 677 13.86 20.98 -35.36
N ARG A 678 12.80 20.15 -35.29
CA ARG A 678 11.51 20.36 -35.97
C ARG A 678 10.55 21.26 -35.16
N GLY A 679 10.96 21.77 -34.01
CA GLY A 679 10.11 22.57 -33.12
C GLY A 679 8.99 21.77 -32.45
N VAL A 680 9.15 20.45 -32.30
CA VAL A 680 8.23 19.61 -31.54
C VAL A 680 8.56 19.71 -30.05
N LYS A 681 7.55 19.95 -29.22
CA LYS A 681 7.70 20.00 -27.76
C LYS A 681 7.91 18.60 -27.22
N ILE A 682 9.10 18.30 -26.73
CA ILE A 682 9.43 17.14 -25.91
C ILE A 682 10.17 17.62 -24.68
N THR A 683 9.76 17.14 -23.50
CA THR A 683 10.31 17.62 -22.22
C THR A 683 10.94 16.51 -21.39
N GLN A 684 10.72 15.24 -21.75
CA GLN A 684 11.27 14.12 -21.00
C GLN A 684 11.56 12.86 -21.84
N ILE A 685 12.52 12.06 -21.37
CA ILE A 685 12.71 10.66 -21.77
C ILE A 685 12.41 9.75 -20.57
N GLY A 686 11.60 8.73 -20.77
CA GLY A 686 11.33 7.67 -19.79
C GLY A 686 12.14 6.42 -20.10
N SER A 687 12.83 5.89 -19.09
CA SER A 687 13.49 4.57 -19.14
C SER A 687 12.66 3.56 -18.35
N GLN A 688 12.09 2.58 -19.05
CA GLN A 688 11.42 1.44 -18.44
C GLN A 688 12.49 0.42 -18.04
N SER A 689 12.76 0.33 -16.74
CA SER A 689 13.80 -0.51 -16.16
C SER A 689 13.23 -1.86 -15.73
N HIS A 690 12.82 -2.67 -16.72
CA HIS A 690 12.48 -4.08 -16.54
C HIS A 690 13.75 -4.94 -16.54
N LEU A 691 14.36 -5.09 -15.37
CA LEU A 691 15.71 -5.63 -15.23
C LEU A 691 15.70 -7.05 -14.65
N ILE A 692 16.88 -7.68 -14.65
CA ILE A 692 17.06 -9.05 -14.20
C ILE A 692 18.14 -9.07 -13.13
N VAL A 693 17.87 -9.74 -12.02
CA VAL A 693 18.82 -9.91 -10.92
C VAL A 693 20.15 -10.43 -11.43
N GLY A 694 21.23 -9.73 -11.06
CA GLY A 694 22.61 -10.05 -11.46
C GLY A 694 22.99 -9.64 -12.89
N SER A 695 22.02 -9.20 -13.70
CA SER A 695 22.26 -8.65 -15.05
C SER A 695 22.00 -7.14 -15.15
N THR A 696 21.57 -6.52 -14.04
CA THR A 696 21.39 -5.07 -13.94
C THR A 696 22.72 -4.34 -14.13
N PRO A 697 22.79 -3.31 -15.00
CA PRO A 697 24.00 -2.51 -15.16
C PRO A 697 24.45 -1.86 -13.84
N SER A 698 25.75 -1.56 -13.74
CA SER A 698 26.29 -0.92 -12.54
C SER A 698 25.69 0.48 -12.33
N GLN A 699 25.68 0.98 -11.09
CA GLN A 699 25.26 2.36 -10.77
C GLN A 699 25.94 3.41 -11.66
N ASN A 700 27.24 3.27 -11.91
CA ASN A 700 27.98 4.20 -12.77
C ASN A 700 27.57 4.09 -14.23
N SER A 701 27.32 2.88 -14.73
CA SER A 701 26.82 2.67 -16.09
C SER A 701 25.44 3.31 -16.27
N LEU A 702 24.52 3.07 -15.33
CA LEU A 702 23.18 3.65 -15.34
C LEU A 702 23.22 5.19 -15.26
N ALA A 703 24.07 5.75 -14.39
CA ALA A 703 24.20 7.20 -14.29
C ALA A 703 24.78 7.83 -15.55
N ASN A 704 25.72 7.16 -16.23
CA ASN A 704 26.21 7.61 -17.53
C ASN A 704 25.11 7.59 -18.59
N VAL A 705 24.27 6.55 -18.59
CA VAL A 705 23.09 6.49 -19.47
C VAL A 705 22.13 7.65 -19.18
N PHE A 706 21.73 7.85 -17.93
CA PHE A 706 20.82 8.93 -17.56
C PHE A 706 21.41 10.32 -17.85
N ALA A 707 22.71 10.51 -17.63
CA ALA A 707 23.40 11.75 -17.97
C ALA A 707 23.44 11.98 -19.49
N THR A 708 23.64 10.93 -20.29
CA THR A 708 23.63 11.00 -21.76
C THR A 708 22.25 11.38 -22.29
N LEU A 709 21.20 10.75 -21.75
CA LEU A 709 19.82 11.10 -22.09
C LEU A 709 19.49 12.55 -21.69
N ALA A 710 19.86 12.96 -20.47
CA ALA A 710 19.64 14.32 -19.98
C ALA A 710 20.42 15.39 -20.77
N ALA A 711 21.58 15.03 -21.36
CA ALA A 711 22.39 15.94 -22.17
C ALA A 711 21.69 16.39 -23.47
N THR A 712 20.61 15.73 -23.88
CA THR A 712 19.73 16.21 -24.97
C THR A 712 18.95 17.47 -24.58
N GLY A 713 19.01 17.89 -23.30
CA GLY A 713 18.35 19.08 -22.77
C GLY A 713 16.88 18.86 -22.43
N VAL A 714 16.50 17.62 -22.11
CA VAL A 714 15.20 17.24 -21.56
C VAL A 714 15.43 16.47 -20.26
N GLU A 715 14.40 16.38 -19.41
CA GLU A 715 14.50 15.61 -18.17
C GLU A 715 14.47 14.10 -18.45
N VAL A 716 14.95 13.31 -17.50
CA VAL A 716 14.91 11.84 -17.54
C VAL A 716 14.12 11.33 -16.35
N ALA A 717 13.40 10.23 -16.51
CA ALA A 717 12.77 9.52 -15.40
C ALA A 717 12.96 8.02 -15.58
N VAL A 718 13.15 7.31 -14.46
CA VAL A 718 12.93 5.85 -14.45
C VAL A 718 11.44 5.65 -14.28
N THR A 719 10.78 5.12 -15.30
CA THR A 719 9.32 5.16 -15.43
C THR A 719 8.65 3.85 -15.03
N GLU A 720 9.35 2.73 -15.19
CA GLU A 720 8.83 1.39 -14.90
C GLU A 720 9.94 0.53 -14.32
N LEU A 721 10.15 0.60 -13.00
CA LEU A 721 11.19 -0.18 -12.33
C LEU A 721 10.63 -1.47 -11.73
N ASP A 722 11.05 -2.60 -12.28
CA ASP A 722 10.94 -3.94 -11.67
C ASP A 722 12.21 -4.75 -11.96
N ILE A 723 12.60 -5.63 -11.03
CA ILE A 723 13.81 -6.44 -11.17
C ILE A 723 13.47 -7.89 -10.88
N ARG A 724 13.29 -8.70 -11.93
CA ARG A 724 12.89 -10.11 -11.82
C ARG A 724 14.04 -11.05 -11.50
N MET A 725 13.73 -12.20 -10.89
CA MET A 725 14.72 -13.25 -10.56
C MET A 725 14.19 -14.63 -10.90
N THR A 726 15.07 -15.60 -11.16
CA THR A 726 14.65 -16.99 -11.32
C THR A 726 14.22 -17.61 -9.98
N LEU A 727 13.20 -18.49 -10.00
CA LEU A 727 12.80 -19.29 -8.84
C LEU A 727 13.56 -20.63 -8.77
N PRO A 728 13.75 -21.22 -7.58
CA PRO A 728 13.33 -20.74 -6.26
C PRO A 728 14.14 -19.54 -5.76
N VAL A 729 13.52 -18.71 -4.92
CA VAL A 729 14.19 -17.56 -4.28
C VAL A 729 15.29 -18.07 -3.34
N THR A 730 16.45 -17.39 -3.36
CA THR A 730 17.55 -17.63 -2.42
C THR A 730 17.98 -16.32 -1.76
N ASP A 731 18.60 -16.39 -0.59
CA ASP A 731 19.15 -15.19 0.09
C ASP A 731 20.17 -14.45 -0.79
N ALA A 732 20.94 -15.19 -1.60
CA ALA A 732 21.88 -14.61 -2.55
C ALA A 732 21.16 -13.80 -3.64
N LEU A 733 20.05 -14.32 -4.18
CA LEU A 733 19.23 -13.61 -5.16
C LEU A 733 18.57 -12.37 -4.54
N LEU A 734 18.06 -12.46 -3.31
CA LEU A 734 17.49 -11.29 -2.60
C LEU A 734 18.55 -10.22 -2.31
N ALA A 735 19.74 -10.63 -1.86
CA ALA A 735 20.85 -9.71 -1.63
C ALA A 735 21.31 -9.02 -2.93
N GLN A 736 21.34 -9.77 -4.04
CA GLN A 736 21.70 -9.22 -5.34
C GLN A 736 20.61 -8.30 -5.89
N GLN A 737 19.33 -8.68 -5.80
CA GLN A 737 18.20 -7.85 -6.20
C GLN A 737 18.18 -6.52 -5.43
N LYS A 738 18.48 -6.54 -4.13
CA LYS A 738 18.63 -5.32 -3.32
C LYS A 738 19.71 -4.40 -3.89
N LYS A 739 20.88 -4.96 -4.25
CA LYS A 739 21.96 -4.21 -4.88
C LYS A 739 21.57 -3.67 -6.25
N ASP A 740 20.76 -4.39 -6.99
CA ASP A 740 20.31 -3.97 -8.32
C ASP A 740 19.31 -2.80 -8.22
N TYR A 741 18.34 -2.85 -7.29
CA TYR A 741 17.48 -1.70 -6.98
C TYR A 741 18.29 -0.49 -6.53
N TYR A 742 19.31 -0.70 -5.69
CA TYR A 742 20.23 0.37 -5.28
C TYR A 742 20.88 1.04 -6.49
N ASN A 743 21.44 0.25 -7.40
CA ASN A 743 22.17 0.78 -8.55
C ASN A 743 21.29 1.72 -9.37
N VAL A 744 20.03 1.34 -9.63
CA VAL A 744 19.09 2.16 -10.40
C VAL A 744 18.69 3.43 -9.65
N VAL A 745 18.24 3.30 -8.40
CA VAL A 745 17.78 4.47 -7.62
C VAL A 745 18.94 5.44 -7.38
N ALA A 746 20.12 4.93 -7.00
CA ALA A 746 21.30 5.77 -6.75
C ALA A 746 21.81 6.44 -8.03
N ALA A 747 21.75 5.75 -9.18
CA ALA A 747 22.08 6.35 -10.47
C ALA A 747 21.15 7.51 -10.83
N CYS A 748 19.84 7.38 -10.60
CA CYS A 748 18.91 8.49 -10.77
C CYS A 748 19.19 9.62 -9.76
N VAL A 749 19.38 9.27 -8.48
CA VAL A 749 19.67 10.24 -7.40
C VAL A 749 20.87 11.12 -7.74
N GLN A 750 21.99 10.54 -8.18
CA GLN A 750 23.19 11.30 -8.50
C GLN A 750 23.15 12.06 -9.83
N THR A 751 22.20 11.73 -10.71
CA THR A 751 22.07 12.37 -12.02
C THR A 751 21.11 13.56 -11.92
N SER A 752 21.60 14.79 -12.07
CA SER A 752 20.80 16.02 -11.93
C SER A 752 19.60 16.08 -12.88
N GLY A 753 19.73 15.54 -14.09
CA GLY A 753 18.64 15.47 -15.08
C GLY A 753 17.62 14.37 -14.84
N CYS A 754 17.87 13.42 -13.92
CA CYS A 754 16.89 12.41 -13.55
C CYS A 754 15.98 12.94 -12.45
N ILE A 755 14.67 13.01 -12.71
CA ILE A 755 13.72 13.70 -11.83
C ILE A 755 13.00 12.80 -10.84
N GLY A 756 13.01 11.48 -11.03
CA GLY A 756 12.27 10.56 -10.17
C GLY A 756 12.32 9.13 -10.67
N VAL A 757 11.83 8.23 -9.83
CA VAL A 757 11.73 6.79 -10.08
C VAL A 757 10.31 6.35 -9.80
N THR A 758 9.70 5.62 -10.74
CA THR A 758 8.41 4.95 -10.58
C THR A 758 8.61 3.44 -10.63
N ILE A 759 8.15 2.72 -9.60
CA ILE A 759 8.16 1.24 -9.60
C ILE A 759 6.90 0.69 -10.28
N TRP A 760 7.04 -0.43 -10.98
CA TRP A 760 5.96 -1.03 -11.77
C TRP A 760 5.22 -2.11 -10.97
N ALA A 761 4.30 -1.64 -10.11
CA ALA A 761 3.72 -2.31 -8.94
C ALA A 761 4.70 -2.44 -7.75
N TYR A 762 4.17 -2.33 -6.53
CA TYR A 762 4.97 -2.49 -5.31
C TYR A 762 4.79 -3.88 -4.66
N SER A 763 3.99 -4.76 -5.26
CA SER A 763 3.75 -6.11 -4.76
C SER A 763 3.87 -7.13 -5.88
N ASP A 764 4.58 -8.23 -5.61
CA ASP A 764 4.73 -9.36 -6.55
C ASP A 764 3.36 -9.95 -6.97
N TYR A 765 2.35 -9.82 -6.11
CA TYR A 765 0.97 -10.28 -6.40
C TYR A 765 0.35 -9.56 -7.60
N TYR A 766 0.65 -8.27 -7.76
CA TYR A 766 0.15 -7.42 -8.84
C TYR A 766 1.16 -7.26 -9.98
N SER A 767 2.30 -7.95 -9.89
CA SER A 767 3.30 -7.91 -10.94
C SER A 767 2.78 -8.54 -12.23
N TRP A 768 3.08 -7.91 -13.35
CA TRP A 768 2.85 -8.45 -14.69
C TRP A 768 3.80 -9.62 -15.02
N ILE A 769 4.96 -9.70 -14.34
CA ILE A 769 6.04 -10.62 -14.68
C ILE A 769 5.60 -12.09 -14.74
N PRO A 770 4.81 -12.64 -13.78
CA PRO A 770 4.34 -14.03 -13.86
C PRO A 770 3.51 -14.36 -15.10
N SER A 771 2.84 -13.36 -15.69
CA SER A 771 2.00 -13.57 -16.89
C SER A 771 2.81 -13.72 -18.18
N VAL A 772 4.04 -13.18 -18.21
CA VAL A 772 4.93 -13.18 -19.38
C VAL A 772 6.11 -14.13 -19.19
N PHE A 773 6.66 -14.19 -17.97
CA PHE A 773 7.83 -14.96 -17.61
C PHE A 773 7.50 -15.99 -16.52
N SER A 774 7.00 -17.15 -16.95
CA SER A 774 6.68 -18.25 -16.03
C SER A 774 7.91 -18.65 -15.20
N GLY A 775 7.72 -18.80 -13.88
CA GLY A 775 8.76 -19.22 -12.94
C GLY A 775 9.78 -18.14 -12.54
N GLN A 776 9.49 -16.85 -12.79
CA GLN A 776 10.44 -15.75 -12.53
C GLN A 776 9.94 -14.65 -11.58
N VAL A 777 8.77 -14.81 -10.97
CA VAL A 777 8.29 -14.01 -9.83
C VAL A 777 7.43 -14.90 -8.91
N TYR A 778 7.51 -14.65 -7.60
CA TYR A 778 6.82 -15.40 -6.55
C TYR A 778 5.32 -15.02 -6.50
N LYS A 779 4.42 -15.98 -6.26
CA LYS A 779 2.96 -15.74 -6.14
C LYS A 779 2.47 -15.43 -4.72
N CYS A 780 3.34 -15.08 -3.76
CA CYS A 780 2.88 -14.54 -2.48
C CYS A 780 2.93 -13.01 -2.47
N PRO A 781 2.00 -12.37 -1.74
CA PRO A 781 2.08 -10.94 -1.44
C PRO A 781 3.33 -10.66 -0.60
N ARG A 782 4.41 -10.23 -1.26
CA ARG A 782 5.53 -9.54 -0.63
C ARG A 782 5.37 -8.05 -0.93
N PRO A 783 5.27 -7.16 0.07
CA PRO A 783 5.53 -5.75 -0.19
C PRO A 783 7.00 -5.62 -0.61
N LEU A 784 7.29 -4.98 -1.74
CA LEU A 784 8.66 -4.65 -2.21
C LEU A 784 9.43 -3.72 -1.25
N ALA A 785 8.77 -3.25 -0.19
CA ALA A 785 9.25 -2.23 0.71
C ALA A 785 10.61 -2.58 1.39
N PRO A 786 10.87 -3.79 1.95
CA PRO A 786 12.10 -4.08 2.73
C PRO A 786 13.44 -3.81 2.03
N MET A 787 13.45 -3.74 0.69
CA MET A 787 14.67 -3.80 -0.09
C MET A 787 15.26 -2.42 -0.44
N ILE A 788 14.43 -1.36 -0.52
CA ILE A 788 14.86 0.00 -0.92
C ILE A 788 15.40 0.83 0.28
N PHE A 789 15.25 0.33 1.51
CA PHE A 789 15.28 1.13 2.75
C PHE A 789 16.62 1.68 3.24
N THR A 790 17.77 1.38 2.64
CA THR A 790 19.07 1.76 3.26
C THR A 790 19.77 2.98 2.65
N GLN A 791 19.23 3.65 1.63
CA GLN A 791 20.11 4.24 0.62
C GLN A 791 19.85 5.69 0.17
N PHE A 792 18.88 6.38 0.76
CA PHE A 792 18.69 7.82 0.48
C PHE A 792 19.57 8.77 1.31
N THR A 793 20.33 8.28 2.30
CA THR A 793 21.09 9.14 3.24
C THR A 793 22.50 9.52 2.80
N GLY A 794 22.83 9.44 1.51
CA GLY A 794 24.00 10.09 0.89
C GLY A 794 25.24 10.20 1.79
N GLY A 795 26.02 9.13 1.92
CA GLY A 795 27.45 9.22 2.26
C GLY A 795 27.83 10.04 3.50
N ARG A 796 27.25 9.78 4.68
CA ARG A 796 27.95 10.01 5.95
C ARG A 796 28.04 8.71 6.74
N SER A 797 29.23 8.13 6.64
CA SER A 797 29.69 6.96 7.38
C SER A 797 29.72 7.22 8.89
N SER A 798 28.68 6.80 9.61
CA SER A 798 28.75 6.48 11.05
C SER A 798 27.66 5.50 11.53
N ILE A 799 27.02 4.74 10.63
CA ILE A 799 26.14 3.63 11.04
C ILE A 799 26.97 2.34 10.98
N ARG A 800 27.24 1.77 12.16
CA ARG A 800 27.92 0.47 12.31
C ARG A 800 27.23 -0.58 11.45
N ARG A 801 28.04 -1.44 10.80
CA ARG A 801 27.62 -2.59 10.00
C ARG A 801 26.45 -3.33 10.68
N ILE A 802 25.30 -3.34 10.02
CA ILE A 802 24.23 -4.29 10.32
C ILE A 802 24.65 -5.64 9.71
N PRO A 803 24.77 -6.72 10.51
CA PRO A 803 25.14 -8.04 9.99
C PRO A 803 24.12 -8.53 8.96
N THR A 804 24.62 -9.20 7.92
CA THR A 804 23.90 -9.83 6.80
C THR A 804 22.93 -10.96 7.21
N THR A 805 22.69 -11.18 8.51
CA THR A 805 21.78 -12.21 9.06
C THR A 805 20.33 -11.73 9.22
N GLN A 806 20.04 -10.44 9.01
CA GLN A 806 18.70 -9.85 9.18
C GLN A 806 17.81 -9.81 7.92
N ALA A 807 18.26 -10.38 6.79
CA ALA A 807 17.47 -10.39 5.54
C ALA A 807 16.51 -11.59 5.39
N GLY A 808 16.54 -12.55 6.33
CA GLY A 808 15.74 -13.78 6.28
C GLY A 808 14.40 -13.75 7.03
N PHE A 809 13.81 -12.57 7.27
CA PHE A 809 12.74 -12.40 8.27
C PHE A 809 11.29 -12.44 7.79
N LEU A 810 11.07 -12.94 6.59
CA LEU A 810 9.75 -13.28 6.06
C LEU A 810 9.94 -14.65 5.41
N TRP A 811 8.90 -15.37 5.00
CA TRP A 811 8.96 -16.68 4.30
C TRP A 811 8.89 -17.93 5.21
N ASN A 812 7.70 -18.16 5.78
CA ASN A 812 7.11 -19.50 5.72
C ASN A 812 5.89 -19.44 4.77
N CYS A 813 6.05 -20.06 3.60
CA CYS A 813 5.03 -20.82 2.90
C CYS A 813 5.59 -22.22 2.70
#